data_AF-A0A0G4NA93-F1
#
_entry.id   AF-A0A0G4NA93-F1
#
_cell.length_a   1.000
_cell.length_b   1.000
_cell.length_c   1.000
_cell.angle_alpha   90.00
_cell.angle_beta   90.00
_cell.angle_gamma   90.00
#
_symmetry.space_group_name_H-M   'P 1'
#
loop_
_entity.id
_entity.type
_entity.pdbx_description
1 polymer ?
#
loop_
_entity_poly.entity_id
_entity_poly.type
_entity_poly.pdbx_seq_one_letter_code
_entity_poly.pdbx_strand_id
1 'polypeptide(L)'
;MSFVLTFRQMMRFAHHINAVPFIINTKNDTPGSSLSKRRSYSLGIMLKAGIVVVALLATVFQVFLKDAVWMGLGIGKTIQPLSDFPYACRRIEDPRLEACEDMWLSETTRQLFLACSDSDSRSKWIPNGGKYDPSGQSQRDAIVALDLDLPHLDASSVRVLRTKGYTGTAGDRLLNLVGFTGFESTEEGEEKITLFAVNNRPPIDPRTGKPNISPGQVGANSTIEVFETGPGATSMKHIRTYANDAVATPNRVAALAKDLFYFTNDHGQDKVGIKHQLGFILKTGDVNVCTATGGCRKIADQLKFPNGLALGRDGLLYVPSVGTGGIHVYRILEDHSIKHVQEIKTGYSIDNLSVDQNGDIFVAAFPVAFDMVKAFDDPRNSFPAAAVLRVSKGENGYTVDKVLEDARGEVLPAATTALHDAKTGRLFLSSVISPFIAVCEPKQFTTPSSNTLEALTTIMKSASILALASTASGAVISLNARDDATQIQTRQAQNVQEGLNACTDKATPCTIVSASTEKVNYGSKNPRDIADQLWEKCLEGGCNVEGWDEDTEVVSGLGPTGDTLNVLAHGNWPPEFRHGLVWGMTELVGGLSEPYRMTADRPPVKGEGGKVGIDAFKAPKNFHISRYAWDDDHWESQAFISLSASMEDAGSSTCEALVGALETVIGAFNDNIGSLIGAAEPACGATG
;
A
#
# COMPACT_ATOMS: atom_id res chain seq x y z
N MET A 1 3.08 -25.74 -6.96
CA MET A 1 4.06 -26.35 -7.90
C MET A 1 3.43 -26.81 -9.22
N SER A 2 2.28 -27.50 -9.24
CA SER A 2 1.61 -27.89 -10.52
C SER A 2 1.01 -26.73 -11.33
N PHE A 3 0.58 -25.64 -10.69
CA PHE A 3 0.06 -24.45 -11.40
C PHE A 3 1.13 -23.80 -12.29
N VAL A 4 2.38 -23.73 -11.81
CA VAL A 4 3.54 -23.19 -12.55
C VAL A 4 3.96 -24.09 -13.72
N LEU A 5 3.83 -25.41 -13.56
CA LEU A 5 4.13 -26.40 -14.62
C LEU A 5 3.10 -26.33 -15.76
N THR A 6 1.81 -26.21 -15.44
CA THR A 6 0.76 -26.04 -16.44
C THR A 6 0.84 -24.65 -17.11
N PHE A 7 1.23 -23.61 -16.36
CA PHE A 7 1.41 -22.25 -16.90
C PHE A 7 2.64 -22.12 -17.81
N ARG A 8 3.79 -22.72 -17.46
CA ARG A 8 4.95 -22.81 -18.36
C ARG A 8 4.63 -23.59 -19.64
N GLN A 9 3.76 -24.59 -19.57
CA GLN A 9 3.29 -25.33 -20.75
C GLN A 9 2.30 -24.50 -21.60
N MET A 10 1.38 -23.76 -20.99
CA MET A 10 0.49 -22.83 -21.71
C MET A 10 1.26 -21.67 -22.36
N MET A 11 2.26 -21.10 -21.69
CA MET A 11 3.14 -20.06 -22.24
C MET A 11 3.99 -20.55 -23.42
N ARG A 12 4.50 -21.79 -23.37
CA ARG A 12 5.19 -22.41 -24.52
C ARG A 12 4.26 -22.61 -25.72
N PHE A 13 2.96 -22.83 -25.48
CA PHE A 13 1.97 -22.96 -26.54
C PHE A 13 1.64 -21.61 -27.20
N ALA A 14 1.55 -20.53 -26.41
CA ALA A 14 1.32 -19.17 -26.92
C ALA A 14 2.53 -18.61 -27.72
N HIS A 15 3.76 -18.94 -27.31
CA HIS A 15 4.97 -18.49 -28.02
C HIS A 15 5.20 -19.22 -29.36
N HIS A 16 4.69 -20.45 -29.52
CA HIS A 16 4.82 -21.20 -30.78
C HIS A 16 3.78 -20.85 -31.85
N ILE A 17 2.72 -20.10 -31.52
CA ILE A 17 1.72 -19.68 -32.51
C ILE A 17 2.24 -18.53 -33.40
N ASN A 18 3.29 -17.81 -33.00
CA ASN A 18 3.89 -16.71 -33.79
C ASN A 18 5.14 -17.10 -34.60
N ALA A 19 5.52 -18.38 -34.66
CA ALA A 19 6.71 -18.83 -35.38
C ALA A 19 6.46 -20.10 -36.19
N VAL A 20 5.61 -20.01 -37.20
CA VAL A 20 5.61 -20.98 -38.33
C VAL A 20 5.67 -20.18 -39.63
N PRO A 21 6.86 -19.98 -40.23
CA PRO A 21 6.93 -19.50 -41.60
C PRO A 21 6.47 -20.63 -42.52
N PHE A 22 5.30 -20.49 -43.11
CA PHE A 22 4.82 -21.36 -44.20
C PHE A 22 5.63 -21.03 -45.47
N ILE A 23 6.82 -21.62 -45.61
CA ILE A 23 7.58 -21.57 -46.86
C ILE A 23 7.01 -22.64 -47.79
N ILE A 24 6.15 -22.23 -48.73
CA ILE A 24 5.75 -23.07 -49.86
C ILE A 24 6.83 -22.91 -50.94
N ASN A 25 7.75 -23.87 -51.00
CA ASN A 25 8.74 -23.96 -52.08
C ASN A 25 8.10 -24.66 -53.28
N THR A 26 7.63 -23.91 -54.27
CA THR A 26 7.15 -24.48 -55.54
C THR A 26 8.32 -24.75 -56.48
N LYS A 27 8.82 -25.99 -56.49
CA LYS A 27 9.65 -26.50 -57.59
C LYS A 27 8.93 -27.63 -58.32
N ASN A 28 8.63 -27.34 -59.59
CA ASN A 28 8.33 -28.20 -60.73
C ASN A 28 8.11 -29.70 -60.48
N ASP A 29 6.89 -30.17 -60.73
CA ASP A 29 6.64 -31.56 -61.09
C ASP A 29 5.64 -31.66 -62.27
N THR A 30 6.10 -32.34 -63.32
CA THR A 30 5.39 -32.73 -64.55
C THR A 30 4.17 -33.64 -64.29
N PRO A 31 3.13 -33.64 -65.15
CA PRO A 31 1.84 -34.27 -64.84
C PRO A 31 1.80 -35.75 -65.25
N GLY A 32 1.54 -36.65 -64.30
CA GLY A 32 1.09 -38.01 -64.63
C GLY A 32 1.29 -39.07 -63.55
N SER A 33 0.34 -39.24 -62.62
CA SER A 33 -0.01 -40.55 -62.00
C SER A 33 -1.17 -40.40 -61.01
N SER A 34 -1.98 -41.45 -60.83
CA SER A 34 -3.16 -41.48 -59.94
C SER A 34 -2.85 -41.24 -58.44
N LEU A 35 -1.57 -41.27 -58.06
CA LEU A 35 -1.05 -40.95 -56.75
C LEU A 35 -1.14 -39.44 -56.42
N SER A 36 -1.03 -38.54 -57.41
CA SER A 36 -1.13 -37.09 -57.14
C SER A 36 -2.54 -36.64 -56.78
N LYS A 37 -3.57 -37.26 -57.38
CA LYS A 37 -4.98 -37.03 -57.01
C LYS A 37 -5.26 -37.49 -55.58
N ARG A 38 -4.82 -38.69 -55.16
CA ARG A 38 -5.02 -39.16 -53.77
C ARG A 38 -4.34 -38.26 -52.73
N ARG A 39 -3.13 -37.74 -53.02
CA ARG A 39 -2.42 -36.77 -52.17
C ARG A 39 -3.15 -35.43 -52.05
N SER A 40 -3.74 -34.93 -53.15
CA SER A 40 -4.49 -33.68 -53.17
C SER A 40 -5.83 -33.81 -52.41
N TYR A 41 -6.52 -34.95 -52.54
CA TYR A 41 -7.72 -35.27 -51.76
C TYR A 41 -7.43 -35.44 -50.26
N SER A 42 -6.33 -36.11 -49.88
CA SER A 42 -5.95 -36.26 -48.47
C SER A 42 -5.52 -34.94 -47.83
N LEU A 43 -4.83 -34.08 -48.58
CA LEU A 43 -4.46 -32.73 -48.12
C LEU A 43 -5.69 -31.83 -47.94
N GLY A 44 -6.68 -31.92 -48.83
CA GLY A 44 -7.95 -31.21 -48.70
C GLY A 44 -8.79 -31.68 -47.49
N ILE A 45 -8.74 -32.98 -47.15
CA ILE A 45 -9.40 -33.52 -45.95
C ILE A 45 -8.67 -33.07 -44.68
N MET A 46 -7.33 -33.12 -44.66
CA MET A 46 -6.53 -32.64 -43.52
C MET A 46 -6.70 -31.14 -43.29
N LEU A 47 -6.79 -30.34 -44.35
CA LEU A 47 -7.04 -28.90 -44.25
C LEU A 47 -8.45 -28.62 -43.68
N LYS A 48 -9.47 -29.32 -44.16
CA LYS A 48 -10.84 -29.20 -43.63
C LYS A 48 -10.93 -29.63 -42.16
N ALA A 49 -10.29 -30.73 -41.80
CA ALA A 49 -10.20 -31.19 -40.40
C ALA A 49 -9.46 -30.17 -39.52
N GLY A 50 -8.36 -29.58 -40.03
CA GLY A 50 -7.62 -28.52 -39.35
C GLY A 50 -8.47 -27.28 -39.09
N ILE A 51 -9.24 -26.81 -40.08
CA ILE A 51 -10.17 -25.67 -39.92
C ILE A 51 -11.23 -25.98 -38.85
N VAL A 52 -11.80 -27.18 -38.85
CA VAL A 52 -12.79 -27.59 -37.83
C VAL A 52 -12.16 -27.58 -36.44
N VAL A 53 -10.96 -28.12 -36.28
CA VAL A 53 -10.24 -28.12 -34.99
C VAL A 53 -9.96 -26.69 -34.52
N VAL A 54 -9.46 -25.82 -35.40
CA VAL A 54 -9.20 -24.41 -35.07
C VAL A 54 -10.49 -23.69 -34.69
N ALA A 55 -11.59 -23.91 -35.41
CA ALA A 55 -12.89 -23.31 -35.10
C ALA A 55 -13.44 -23.79 -33.74
N LEU A 56 -13.28 -25.09 -33.44
CA LEU A 56 -13.65 -25.65 -32.14
C LEU A 56 -12.81 -25.05 -31.01
N LEU A 57 -11.48 -24.98 -31.18
CA LEU A 57 -10.59 -24.37 -30.20
C LEU A 57 -10.88 -22.88 -29.99
N ALA A 58 -11.14 -22.14 -31.06
CA ALA A 58 -11.53 -20.74 -31.00
C ALA A 58 -12.86 -20.57 -30.26
N THR A 59 -13.84 -21.44 -30.50
CA THR A 59 -15.13 -21.43 -29.79
C THR A 59 -14.93 -21.72 -28.30
N VAL A 60 -14.14 -22.75 -27.96
CA VAL A 60 -13.83 -23.09 -26.56
C VAL A 60 -13.16 -21.91 -25.87
N PHE A 61 -12.20 -21.27 -26.54
CA PHE A 61 -11.52 -20.11 -25.99
C PHE A 61 -12.47 -18.94 -25.76
N GLN A 62 -13.25 -18.55 -26.78
CA GLN A 62 -14.16 -17.41 -26.71
C GLN A 62 -15.26 -17.60 -25.65
N VAL A 63 -15.79 -18.82 -25.51
CA VAL A 63 -16.92 -19.09 -24.61
C VAL A 63 -16.47 -19.35 -23.16
N PHE A 64 -15.34 -20.02 -22.96
CA PHE A 64 -14.96 -20.50 -21.62
C PHE A 64 -13.74 -19.82 -21.02
N LEU A 65 -12.73 -19.46 -21.84
CA LEU A 65 -11.41 -19.05 -21.36
C LEU A 65 -11.14 -17.55 -21.49
N LYS A 66 -11.83 -16.84 -22.38
CA LYS A 66 -11.55 -15.44 -22.71
C LYS A 66 -11.51 -14.55 -21.47
N ASP A 67 -12.59 -14.51 -20.68
CA ASP A 67 -12.67 -13.62 -19.52
C ASP A 67 -11.57 -13.94 -18.50
N ALA A 68 -11.36 -15.23 -18.23
CA ALA A 68 -10.31 -15.68 -17.32
C ALA A 68 -8.90 -15.27 -17.77
N VAL A 69 -8.61 -15.37 -19.08
CA VAL A 69 -7.32 -14.96 -19.64
C VAL A 69 -7.15 -13.44 -19.63
N TRP A 70 -8.19 -12.68 -20.00
CA TRP A 70 -8.13 -11.21 -20.03
C TRP A 70 -8.00 -10.62 -18.63
N MET A 71 -8.77 -11.12 -17.66
CA MET A 71 -8.71 -10.69 -16.27
C MET A 71 -7.42 -11.17 -15.59
N GLY A 72 -7.02 -12.42 -15.84
CA GLY A 72 -5.82 -13.01 -15.26
C GLY A 72 -4.54 -12.29 -15.66
N LEU A 73 -4.42 -11.90 -16.94
CA LEU A 73 -3.24 -11.24 -17.51
C LEU A 73 -3.38 -9.72 -17.63
N GLY A 74 -4.49 -9.12 -17.22
CA GLY A 74 -4.72 -7.68 -17.35
C GLY A 74 -4.79 -7.18 -18.81
N ILE A 75 -5.18 -8.02 -19.78
CA ILE A 75 -5.14 -7.67 -21.21
C ILE A 75 -6.12 -6.54 -21.51
N GLY A 76 -5.62 -5.49 -22.18
CA GLY A 76 -6.44 -4.35 -22.60
C GLY A 76 -6.74 -3.34 -21.50
N LYS A 77 -6.07 -3.45 -20.33
CA LYS A 77 -6.20 -2.49 -19.24
C LYS A 77 -5.08 -1.46 -19.28
N THR A 78 -5.42 -0.21 -19.01
CA THR A 78 -4.46 0.83 -18.63
C THR A 78 -4.50 0.93 -17.12
N ILE A 79 -3.40 0.51 -16.47
CA ILE A 79 -3.25 0.53 -15.02
C ILE A 79 -2.55 1.84 -14.64
N GLN A 80 -3.20 2.65 -13.81
CA GLN A 80 -2.78 4.00 -13.45
C GLN A 80 -1.95 4.03 -12.17
N PRO A 81 -0.97 4.94 -12.09
CA PRO A 81 -0.25 5.17 -10.84
C PRO A 81 -1.16 5.83 -9.80
N LEU A 82 -0.82 5.62 -8.52
CA LEU A 82 -1.57 6.15 -7.38
C LEU A 82 -1.68 7.67 -7.39
N SER A 83 -0.69 8.36 -7.96
CA SER A 83 -0.63 9.82 -8.10
C SER A 83 -1.79 10.41 -8.91
N ASP A 84 -2.41 9.63 -9.80
CA ASP A 84 -3.51 10.09 -10.66
C ASP A 84 -4.82 10.33 -9.89
N PHE A 85 -4.90 9.88 -8.63
CA PHE A 85 -6.12 9.89 -7.85
C PHE A 85 -6.11 10.97 -6.75
N PRO A 86 -7.29 11.48 -6.36
CA PRO A 86 -7.43 12.54 -5.36
C PRO A 86 -7.31 12.01 -3.92
N TYR A 87 -6.39 11.07 -3.69
CA TYR A 87 -6.16 10.45 -2.39
C TYR A 87 -4.68 10.50 -2.01
N ALA A 88 -4.40 10.76 -0.74
CA ALA A 88 -3.09 10.54 -0.12
C ALA A 88 -3.17 9.25 0.69
N CYS A 89 -2.37 8.25 0.31
CA CYS A 89 -2.39 6.94 0.95
C CYS A 89 -1.13 6.68 1.75
N ARG A 90 -1.26 5.92 2.83
CA ARG A 90 -0.14 5.42 3.62
C ARG A 90 -0.41 4.01 4.10
N ARG A 91 0.67 3.26 4.33
CA ARG A 91 0.60 1.95 4.98
C ARG A 91 0.41 2.10 6.49
N ILE A 92 -0.26 1.13 7.09
CA ILE A 92 -0.27 0.91 8.53
C ILE A 92 0.39 -0.44 8.75
N GLU A 93 1.64 -0.37 9.19
CA GLU A 93 2.48 -1.55 9.44
C GLU A 93 2.40 -1.89 10.92
N ASP A 94 1.65 -2.94 11.24
CA ASP A 94 1.57 -3.50 12.58
C ASP A 94 1.46 -5.02 12.47
N PRO A 95 2.24 -5.82 13.23
CA PRO A 95 2.16 -7.28 13.18
C PRO A 95 0.77 -7.87 13.50
N ARG A 96 -0.12 -7.08 14.11
CA ARG A 96 -1.52 -7.47 14.38
C ARG A 96 -2.46 -7.17 13.21
N LEU A 97 -2.01 -6.39 12.23
CA LEU A 97 -2.76 -5.97 11.03
C LEU A 97 -2.19 -6.61 9.76
N GLU A 98 -1.65 -7.83 9.89
CA GLU A 98 -1.17 -8.65 8.78
C GLU A 98 -2.28 -9.55 8.24
N ALA A 99 -2.28 -9.80 6.94
CA ALA A 99 -3.14 -10.79 6.28
C ALA A 99 -4.64 -10.68 6.67
N CYS A 100 -5.09 -9.43 6.88
CA CYS A 100 -6.47 -9.08 7.15
C CYS A 100 -7.30 -9.21 5.88
N GLU A 101 -7.88 -10.39 5.66
CA GLU A 101 -8.56 -10.69 4.39
C GLU A 101 -9.80 -9.82 4.19
N ASP A 102 -10.49 -9.51 5.28
CA ASP A 102 -11.77 -8.82 5.25
C ASP A 102 -11.91 -7.77 6.35
N MET A 103 -12.84 -6.84 6.14
CA MET A 103 -13.12 -5.71 7.00
C MET A 103 -14.62 -5.42 7.05
N TRP A 104 -15.08 -4.94 8.21
CA TRP A 104 -16.44 -4.46 8.37
C TRP A 104 -16.49 -3.29 9.34
N LEU A 105 -17.15 -2.20 8.94
CA LEU A 105 -17.31 -0.99 9.74
C LEU A 105 -18.68 -0.99 10.41
N SER A 106 -18.68 -0.91 11.74
CA SER A 106 -19.86 -0.51 12.49
C SER A 106 -20.05 0.99 12.35
N GLU A 107 -21.13 1.37 11.68
CA GLU A 107 -21.47 2.76 11.44
C GLU A 107 -21.95 3.45 12.72
N THR A 108 -22.60 2.71 13.63
CA THR A 108 -23.09 3.25 14.91
C THR A 108 -21.95 3.47 15.91
N THR A 109 -21.10 2.46 16.09
CA THR A 109 -20.01 2.51 17.10
C THR A 109 -18.72 3.12 16.58
N ARG A 110 -18.63 3.35 15.26
CA ARG A 110 -17.43 3.85 14.58
C ARG A 110 -16.20 2.94 14.76
N GLN A 111 -16.46 1.66 15.00
CA GLN A 111 -15.45 0.61 15.09
C GLN A 111 -15.29 -0.11 13.76
N LEU A 112 -14.07 -0.10 13.26
CA LEU A 112 -13.66 -0.90 12.12
C LEU A 112 -13.11 -2.24 12.64
N PHE A 113 -13.74 -3.34 12.22
CA PHE A 113 -13.30 -4.69 12.52
C PHE A 113 -12.55 -5.27 11.32
N LEU A 114 -11.53 -6.09 11.58
CA LEU A 114 -10.71 -6.76 10.57
C LEU A 114 -10.48 -8.23 10.95
N ALA A 115 -10.50 -9.12 9.96
CA ALA A 115 -10.19 -10.55 10.13
C ALA A 115 -8.73 -10.84 9.78
N CYS A 116 -7.84 -10.66 10.76
CA CYS A 116 -6.39 -10.69 10.57
C CYS A 116 -5.75 -12.04 10.88
N SER A 117 -4.56 -12.25 10.31
CA SER A 117 -3.83 -13.51 10.35
C SER A 117 -2.31 -13.26 10.37
N ASP A 118 -1.55 -14.22 9.87
CA ASP A 118 -0.11 -14.13 9.64
C ASP A 118 0.19 -14.30 8.15
N SER A 119 0.85 -13.32 7.55
CA SER A 119 1.18 -13.29 6.12
C SER A 119 1.92 -14.55 5.67
N ASP A 120 2.89 -15.01 6.46
CA ASP A 120 3.72 -16.16 6.10
C ASP A 120 2.93 -17.48 6.20
N SER A 121 2.08 -17.62 7.22
CA SER A 121 1.21 -18.78 7.42
C SER A 121 0.20 -18.98 6.29
N ARG A 122 -0.26 -17.92 5.62
CA ARG A 122 -1.17 -18.01 4.47
C ARG A 122 -0.57 -18.76 3.28
N SER A 123 0.75 -18.80 3.14
CA SER A 123 1.42 -19.64 2.13
C SER A 123 1.26 -21.15 2.41
N LYS A 124 0.88 -21.52 3.65
CA LYS A 124 0.76 -22.89 4.16
C LYS A 124 -0.69 -23.30 4.38
N TRP A 125 -1.50 -22.45 5.01
CA TRP A 125 -2.89 -22.73 5.35
C TRP A 125 -3.83 -21.60 4.90
N ILE A 126 -4.45 -21.80 3.75
CA ILE A 126 -5.58 -21.01 3.24
C ILE A 126 -6.35 -21.91 2.25
N PRO A 127 -7.34 -22.68 2.72
CA PRO A 127 -8.03 -23.65 1.88
C PRO A 127 -8.64 -23.05 0.62
N ASN A 128 -9.24 -21.85 0.70
CA ASN A 128 -9.74 -21.09 -0.47
C ASN A 128 -8.66 -20.84 -1.54
N GLY A 129 -7.40 -20.66 -1.13
CA GLY A 129 -6.24 -20.51 -2.02
C GLY A 129 -5.56 -21.84 -2.37
N GLY A 130 -6.13 -22.98 -1.97
CA GLY A 130 -5.60 -24.30 -2.26
C GLY A 130 -4.36 -24.69 -1.44
N LYS A 131 -4.15 -24.09 -0.27
CA LYS A 131 -3.04 -24.42 0.65
C LYS A 131 -3.57 -25.19 1.86
N TYR A 132 -3.00 -26.37 2.14
CA TYR A 132 -3.56 -27.39 3.03
C TYR A 132 -2.53 -27.97 4.01
N ASP A 133 -1.52 -27.19 4.40
CA ASP A 133 -0.52 -27.60 5.40
C ASP A 133 -0.94 -27.09 6.80
N PRO A 134 -1.56 -27.93 7.64
CA PRO A 134 -2.06 -27.51 8.95
C PRO A 134 -0.93 -27.22 9.94
N SER A 135 0.29 -27.74 9.68
CA SER A 135 1.44 -27.48 10.55
C SER A 135 1.96 -26.04 10.42
N GLY A 136 1.69 -25.40 9.28
CA GLY A 136 2.01 -24.00 9.01
C GLY A 136 0.83 -23.06 9.20
N GLN A 137 -0.26 -23.50 9.85
CA GLN A 137 -1.38 -22.60 10.14
C GLN A 137 -0.98 -21.54 11.17
N SER A 138 -1.54 -20.35 10.99
CA SER A 138 -1.33 -19.25 11.92
C SER A 138 -1.84 -19.59 13.32
N GLN A 139 -1.09 -19.15 14.32
CA GLN A 139 -1.42 -19.28 15.74
C GLN A 139 -1.98 -17.98 16.32
N ARG A 140 -2.13 -16.93 15.49
CA ARG A 140 -2.44 -15.57 15.91
C ARG A 140 -3.63 -14.94 15.18
N ASP A 141 -4.39 -15.73 14.42
CA ASP A 141 -5.61 -15.25 13.77
C ASP A 141 -6.56 -14.64 14.80
N ALA A 142 -7.06 -13.46 14.49
CA ALA A 142 -7.92 -12.73 15.39
C ALA A 142 -8.80 -11.72 14.64
N ILE A 143 -9.97 -11.46 15.22
CA ILE A 143 -10.70 -10.23 14.89
C ILE A 143 -10.01 -9.08 15.62
N VAL A 144 -9.62 -8.06 14.87
CA VAL A 144 -8.99 -6.84 15.36
C VAL A 144 -9.98 -5.69 15.20
N ALA A 145 -10.04 -4.78 16.17
CA ALA A 145 -10.88 -3.59 16.13
C ALA A 145 -10.03 -2.31 16.20
N LEU A 146 -10.42 -1.31 15.41
CA LEU A 146 -9.87 0.04 15.37
C LEU A 146 -11.00 1.05 15.59
N ASP A 147 -10.75 2.14 16.32
CA ASP A 147 -11.69 3.25 16.44
C ASP A 147 -11.38 4.31 15.39
N LEU A 148 -12.31 4.53 14.46
CA LEU A 148 -12.07 5.45 13.35
C LEU A 148 -12.16 6.92 13.75
N ASP A 149 -12.75 7.24 14.90
CA ASP A 149 -12.88 8.61 15.38
C ASP A 149 -11.63 9.09 16.18
N LEU A 150 -10.61 8.24 16.35
CA LEU A 150 -9.32 8.66 16.90
C LEU A 150 -8.53 9.50 15.88
N PRO A 151 -7.79 10.54 16.34
CA PRO A 151 -7.06 11.44 15.45
C PRO A 151 -5.95 10.74 14.67
N HIS A 152 -5.33 9.71 15.25
CA HIS A 152 -4.31 8.89 14.61
C HIS A 152 -4.60 7.41 14.86
N LEU A 153 -4.54 6.62 13.78
CA LEU A 153 -4.54 5.17 13.85
C LEU A 153 -3.08 4.71 14.03
N ASP A 154 -2.67 4.59 15.28
CA ASP A 154 -1.35 4.09 15.69
C ASP A 154 -1.45 2.72 16.37
N ALA A 155 -0.32 2.16 16.79
CA ALA A 155 -0.26 0.86 17.47
C ALA A 155 -1.11 0.80 18.76
N SER A 156 -1.34 1.94 19.44
CA SER A 156 -2.17 1.99 20.66
C SER A 156 -3.67 1.84 20.35
N SER A 157 -4.09 2.23 19.15
CA SER A 157 -5.48 2.11 18.68
C SER A 157 -5.90 0.67 18.32
N VAL A 158 -4.93 -0.23 18.10
CA VAL A 158 -5.15 -1.60 17.62
C VAL A 158 -5.56 -2.55 18.74
N ARG A 159 -6.82 -3.02 18.73
CA ARG A 159 -7.36 -3.95 19.73
C ARG A 159 -7.58 -5.35 19.17
N VAL A 160 -6.78 -6.30 19.59
CA VAL A 160 -6.99 -7.73 19.29
C VAL A 160 -8.09 -8.28 20.21
N LEU A 161 -9.20 -8.76 19.64
CA LEU A 161 -10.34 -9.20 20.43
C LEU A 161 -10.16 -10.62 20.96
N ARG A 162 -10.29 -10.77 22.28
CA ARG A 162 -10.28 -12.08 22.94
C ARG A 162 -11.55 -12.89 22.63
N THR A 163 -11.40 -14.16 22.27
CA THR A 163 -12.44 -15.12 21.92
C THR A 163 -13.03 -15.83 23.14
N LYS A 164 -13.89 -15.15 23.90
CA LYS A 164 -14.48 -15.71 25.13
C LYS A 164 -15.44 -16.86 24.80
N GLY A 165 -15.26 -18.02 25.44
CA GLY A 165 -16.16 -19.17 25.31
C GLY A 165 -15.93 -20.04 24.05
N TYR A 166 -15.03 -19.63 23.16
CA TYR A 166 -14.66 -20.44 22.00
C TYR A 166 -13.62 -21.50 22.36
N THR A 167 -13.87 -22.75 21.98
CA THR A 167 -13.00 -23.88 22.31
C THR A 167 -12.06 -24.29 21.17
N GLY A 168 -12.26 -23.78 19.96
CA GLY A 168 -11.47 -24.20 18.80
C GLY A 168 -11.85 -25.57 18.23
N THR A 169 -11.00 -26.08 17.34
CA THR A 169 -11.23 -27.33 16.59
C THR A 169 -11.03 -28.56 17.46
N ALA A 170 -10.01 -28.53 18.33
CA ALA A 170 -9.64 -29.62 19.23
C ALA A 170 -9.23 -29.12 20.63
N GLY A 171 -9.89 -28.06 21.12
CA GLY A 171 -9.52 -27.40 22.39
C GLY A 171 -8.38 -26.38 22.26
N ASP A 172 -7.88 -26.16 21.05
CA ASP A 172 -6.76 -25.27 20.72
C ASP A 172 -7.13 -23.78 20.78
N ARG A 173 -8.43 -23.45 20.78
CA ARG A 173 -8.97 -22.09 20.73
C ARG A 173 -8.53 -21.28 19.51
N LEU A 174 -8.05 -21.95 18.46
CA LEU A 174 -7.56 -21.31 17.25
C LEU A 174 -8.70 -21.04 16.28
N LEU A 175 -8.64 -19.88 15.64
CA LEU A 175 -9.44 -19.53 14.47
C LEU A 175 -8.55 -19.58 13.24
N ASN A 176 -9.13 -19.84 12.07
CA ASN A 176 -8.49 -19.73 10.78
C ASN A 176 -9.37 -18.84 9.89
N LEU A 177 -9.22 -17.53 10.07
CA LEU A 177 -10.17 -16.54 9.59
C LEU A 177 -9.98 -16.26 8.10
N VAL A 178 -11.09 -16.05 7.40
CA VAL A 178 -11.15 -15.51 6.03
C VAL A 178 -12.21 -14.40 6.07
N GLY A 179 -13.30 -14.52 5.32
CA GLY A 179 -14.32 -13.49 5.26
C GLY A 179 -15.20 -13.45 6.50
N PHE A 180 -15.72 -12.28 6.82
CA PHE A 180 -16.66 -12.08 7.90
C PHE A 180 -17.59 -10.89 7.63
N THR A 181 -18.63 -10.76 8.43
CA THR A 181 -19.46 -9.54 8.46
C THR A 181 -19.93 -9.26 9.87
N GLY A 182 -20.28 -8.01 10.13
CA GLY A 182 -21.05 -7.63 11.30
C GLY A 182 -22.54 -7.44 10.99
N PHE A 183 -23.33 -7.45 12.06
CA PHE A 183 -24.74 -7.05 12.10
C PHE A 183 -24.95 -6.22 13.36
N GLU A 184 -25.44 -4.99 13.18
CA GLU A 184 -25.76 -4.08 14.28
C GLU A 184 -27.18 -4.32 14.78
N SER A 185 -27.35 -4.22 16.09
CA SER A 185 -28.65 -4.37 16.75
C SER A 185 -28.67 -3.57 18.05
N THR A 186 -29.88 -3.23 18.51
CA THR A 186 -30.08 -2.66 19.84
C THR A 186 -30.92 -3.63 20.64
N GLU A 187 -30.39 -4.10 21.77
CA GLU A 187 -31.09 -5.00 22.68
C GLU A 187 -31.07 -4.43 24.08
N GLU A 188 -32.24 -4.35 24.71
CA GLU A 188 -32.38 -3.79 26.07
C GLU A 188 -31.80 -2.37 26.22
N GLY A 189 -31.75 -1.62 25.11
CA GLY A 189 -31.18 -0.27 25.07
C GLY A 189 -29.66 -0.22 24.87
N GLU A 190 -29.00 -1.37 24.77
CA GLU A 190 -27.56 -1.47 24.50
C GLU A 190 -27.27 -1.78 23.04
N GLU A 191 -26.29 -1.09 22.46
CA GLU A 191 -25.78 -1.41 21.13
C GLU A 191 -24.99 -2.71 21.16
N LYS A 192 -25.38 -3.65 20.32
CA LYS A 192 -24.73 -4.96 20.16
C LYS A 192 -24.33 -5.18 18.71
N ILE A 193 -23.14 -5.74 18.56
CA ILE A 193 -22.57 -6.14 17.28
C ILE A 193 -22.47 -7.67 17.27
N THR A 194 -23.17 -8.30 16.33
CA THR A 194 -23.02 -9.73 16.05
C THR A 194 -22.07 -9.90 14.88
N LEU A 195 -20.99 -10.67 15.07
CA LEU A 195 -19.99 -10.97 14.05
C LEU A 195 -20.17 -12.40 13.55
N PHE A 196 -20.22 -12.58 12.23
CA PHE A 196 -20.29 -13.88 11.56
C PHE A 196 -18.98 -14.11 10.83
N ALA A 197 -18.13 -15.00 11.32
CA ALA A 197 -16.79 -15.22 10.82
C ALA A 197 -16.65 -16.60 10.17
N VAL A 198 -16.14 -16.63 8.94
CA VAL A 198 -15.71 -17.88 8.30
C VAL A 198 -14.46 -18.38 9.02
N ASN A 199 -14.47 -19.67 9.35
CA ASN A 199 -13.39 -20.33 10.06
C ASN A 199 -13.00 -21.63 9.35
N ASN A 200 -11.87 -21.61 8.67
CA ASN A 200 -11.34 -22.70 7.87
C ASN A 200 -10.48 -23.67 8.70
N ARG A 201 -11.17 -24.35 9.62
CA ARG A 201 -10.53 -25.29 10.54
C ARG A 201 -9.88 -26.46 9.80
N PRO A 202 -8.74 -26.99 10.30
CA PRO A 202 -8.24 -28.28 9.86
C PRO A 202 -9.27 -29.39 10.01
N PRO A 203 -9.26 -30.37 9.10
CA PRO A 203 -10.13 -31.54 9.23
C PRO A 203 -9.74 -32.36 10.46
N ILE A 204 -10.76 -32.87 11.15
CA ILE A 204 -10.61 -33.83 12.24
C ILE A 204 -11.20 -35.16 11.83
N ASP A 205 -10.61 -36.24 12.33
CA ASP A 205 -11.17 -37.58 12.21
C ASP A 205 -12.48 -37.67 13.00
N PRO A 206 -13.62 -37.94 12.34
CA PRO A 206 -14.92 -37.99 13.01
C PRO A 206 -15.02 -39.11 14.05
N ARG A 207 -14.17 -40.15 13.98
CA ARG A 207 -14.14 -41.25 14.96
C ARG A 207 -13.29 -40.94 16.18
N THR A 208 -12.16 -40.25 15.98
CA THR A 208 -11.16 -40.05 17.04
C THR A 208 -11.13 -38.61 17.56
N GLY A 209 -11.75 -37.66 16.86
CA GLY A 209 -11.69 -36.23 17.14
C GLY A 209 -10.30 -35.61 16.92
N LYS A 210 -9.36 -36.35 16.34
CA LYS A 210 -7.95 -35.92 16.16
C LYS A 210 -7.70 -35.37 14.77
N PRO A 211 -6.76 -34.41 14.59
CA PRO A 211 -6.43 -33.80 13.29
C PRO A 211 -5.61 -34.72 12.35
N ASN A 212 -5.82 -36.04 12.39
CA ASN A 212 -4.99 -37.04 11.73
C ASN A 212 -5.49 -37.43 10.32
N ILE A 213 -6.22 -36.54 9.62
CA ILE A 213 -6.64 -36.74 8.23
C ILE A 213 -5.79 -35.84 7.33
N SER A 214 -5.36 -36.36 6.17
CA SER A 214 -4.64 -35.59 5.17
C SER A 214 -5.52 -34.47 4.59
N PRO A 215 -5.28 -33.18 4.90
CA PRO A 215 -6.17 -32.12 4.47
C PRO A 215 -6.17 -31.91 2.96
N GLY A 216 -5.07 -32.24 2.28
CA GLY A 216 -5.00 -32.25 0.81
C GLY A 216 -5.89 -33.29 0.13
N GLN A 217 -6.51 -34.22 0.88
CA GLN A 217 -7.45 -35.21 0.35
C GLN A 217 -8.91 -34.89 0.63
N VAL A 218 -9.20 -34.24 1.76
CA VAL A 218 -10.59 -34.00 2.23
C VAL A 218 -10.98 -32.53 2.29
N GLY A 219 -10.00 -31.62 2.27
CA GLY A 219 -10.17 -30.19 2.44
C GLY A 219 -10.37 -29.77 3.91
N ALA A 220 -10.80 -28.52 4.10
CA ALA A 220 -11.06 -27.97 5.42
C ALA A 220 -12.41 -28.43 6.00
N ASN A 221 -12.49 -28.43 7.32
CA ASN A 221 -13.72 -28.61 8.09
C ASN A 221 -14.31 -27.24 8.47
N SER A 222 -14.57 -26.44 7.44
CA SER A 222 -14.96 -25.05 7.56
C SER A 222 -16.28 -24.87 8.31
N THR A 223 -16.36 -23.78 9.06
CA THR A 223 -17.54 -23.36 9.81
C THR A 223 -17.81 -21.88 9.66
N ILE A 224 -18.99 -21.47 10.09
CA ILE A 224 -19.31 -20.06 10.34
C ILE A 224 -19.52 -19.90 11.84
N GLU A 225 -18.66 -19.11 12.47
CA GLU A 225 -18.68 -18.83 13.90
C GLU A 225 -19.41 -17.52 14.16
N VAL A 226 -20.32 -17.52 15.12
CA VAL A 226 -21.06 -16.33 15.54
C VAL A 226 -20.55 -15.85 16.88
N PHE A 227 -20.18 -14.58 16.94
CA PHE A 227 -19.74 -13.90 18.14
C PHE A 227 -20.59 -12.67 18.42
N GLU A 228 -20.66 -12.27 19.69
CA GLU A 228 -21.24 -10.99 20.12
C GLU A 228 -20.19 -10.10 20.78
N THR A 229 -20.27 -8.82 20.47
CA THR A 229 -19.45 -7.75 21.06
C THR A 229 -20.24 -6.44 21.05
N GLY A 230 -19.59 -5.32 21.41
CA GLY A 230 -20.22 -4.01 21.46
C GLY A 230 -19.21 -2.86 21.38
N PRO A 231 -19.64 -1.65 21.77
CA PRO A 231 -18.78 -0.47 21.84
C PRO A 231 -17.52 -0.70 22.70
N GLY A 232 -16.38 -0.13 22.31
CA GLY A 232 -15.09 -0.27 22.99
C GLY A 232 -14.58 -1.72 23.09
N ALA A 233 -14.94 -2.58 22.13
CA ALA A 233 -14.68 -4.02 22.21
C ALA A 233 -13.21 -4.36 22.52
N THR A 234 -13.00 -5.21 23.55
CA THR A 234 -11.72 -5.89 23.84
C THR A 234 -11.84 -7.42 23.85
N SER A 235 -13.06 -7.91 23.61
CA SER A 235 -13.40 -9.33 23.53
C SER A 235 -14.67 -9.53 22.74
N MET A 236 -14.84 -10.73 22.20
CA MET A 236 -16.05 -11.19 21.56
C MET A 236 -16.46 -12.54 22.18
N LYS A 237 -17.74 -12.68 22.52
CA LYS A 237 -18.31 -13.88 23.15
C LYS A 237 -18.80 -14.82 22.07
N HIS A 238 -18.33 -16.06 22.05
CA HIS A 238 -18.84 -17.07 21.13
C HIS A 238 -20.28 -17.44 21.49
N ILE A 239 -21.15 -17.43 20.49
CA ILE A 239 -22.58 -17.70 20.63
C ILE A 239 -22.92 -19.04 19.98
N ARG A 240 -22.39 -19.31 18.78
CA ARG A 240 -22.77 -20.48 18.00
C ARG A 240 -21.74 -20.81 16.92
N THR A 241 -21.62 -22.09 16.61
CA THR A 241 -20.96 -22.59 15.41
C THR A 241 -22.01 -23.16 14.44
N TYR A 242 -22.01 -22.70 13.19
CA TYR A 242 -22.72 -23.33 12.09
C TYR A 242 -21.76 -24.30 11.38
N ALA A 243 -21.95 -25.58 11.65
CA ALA A 243 -21.29 -26.69 10.95
C ALA A 243 -22.35 -27.45 10.14
N ASN A 244 -22.23 -27.41 8.82
CA ASN A 244 -23.22 -27.99 7.90
C ASN A 244 -22.53 -28.37 6.58
N ASP A 245 -23.00 -29.40 5.89
CA ASP A 245 -22.43 -29.85 4.61
C ASP A 245 -22.46 -28.78 3.51
N ALA A 246 -23.41 -27.85 3.57
CA ALA A 246 -23.48 -26.69 2.69
C ALA A 246 -22.33 -25.69 2.93
N VAL A 247 -21.68 -25.71 4.10
CA VAL A 247 -20.52 -24.86 4.43
C VAL A 247 -19.25 -25.60 4.01
N ALA A 248 -19.02 -25.70 2.69
CA ALA A 248 -17.97 -26.55 2.14
C ALA A 248 -16.66 -25.79 1.85
N THR A 249 -16.76 -24.67 1.15
CA THR A 249 -15.64 -23.77 0.82
C THR A 249 -16.05 -22.32 1.06
N PRO A 250 -16.56 -21.99 2.27
CA PRO A 250 -17.11 -20.69 2.54
C PRO A 250 -16.06 -19.60 2.32
N ASN A 251 -16.48 -18.50 1.73
CA ASN A 251 -15.63 -17.35 1.49
C ASN A 251 -16.02 -16.19 2.42
N ARG A 252 -17.23 -15.64 2.27
CA ARG A 252 -17.75 -14.57 3.13
C ARG A 252 -19.24 -14.73 3.44
N VAL A 253 -19.67 -14.08 4.52
CA VAL A 253 -21.06 -14.00 4.98
C VAL A 253 -21.63 -12.61 4.73
N ALA A 254 -22.91 -12.51 4.39
CA ALA A 254 -23.72 -11.29 4.45
C ALA A 254 -24.95 -11.53 5.35
N ALA A 255 -24.99 -10.84 6.49
CA ALA A 255 -26.03 -11.01 7.50
C ALA A 255 -27.25 -10.13 7.20
N LEU A 256 -28.43 -10.76 7.16
CA LEU A 256 -29.71 -10.05 7.04
C LEU A 256 -30.35 -9.84 8.41
N ALA A 257 -30.11 -10.77 9.34
CA ALA A 257 -30.49 -10.69 10.74
C ALA A 257 -29.49 -11.48 11.61
N LYS A 258 -29.67 -11.45 12.94
CA LYS A 258 -28.84 -12.20 13.90
C LYS A 258 -28.81 -13.71 13.66
N ASP A 259 -29.84 -14.24 13.02
CA ASP A 259 -30.05 -15.66 12.83
C ASP A 259 -30.38 -16.03 11.37
N LEU A 260 -30.22 -15.09 10.44
CA LEU A 260 -30.44 -15.28 9.01
C LEU A 260 -29.34 -14.57 8.21
N PHE A 261 -28.58 -15.35 7.46
CA PHE A 261 -27.47 -14.83 6.66
C PHE A 261 -27.25 -15.66 5.39
N TYR A 262 -26.61 -15.03 4.42
CA TYR A 262 -26.18 -15.65 3.17
C TYR A 262 -24.67 -15.80 3.16
N PHE A 263 -24.15 -16.77 2.44
CA PHE A 263 -22.71 -16.91 2.24
C PHE A 263 -22.41 -17.52 0.87
N THR A 264 -21.22 -17.22 0.37
CA THR A 264 -20.67 -17.83 -0.85
C THR A 264 -19.81 -19.03 -0.48
N ASN A 265 -19.91 -20.12 -1.24
CA ASN A 265 -18.81 -21.05 -1.38
C ASN A 265 -18.09 -20.75 -2.70
N ASP A 266 -16.82 -20.40 -2.62
CA ASP A 266 -16.07 -19.99 -3.80
C ASP A 266 -15.78 -21.15 -4.77
N HIS A 267 -15.70 -22.37 -4.26
CA HIS A 267 -15.51 -23.60 -5.05
C HIS A 267 -16.67 -24.60 -4.91
N GLY A 268 -17.79 -24.18 -4.31
CA GLY A 268 -18.91 -25.06 -4.00
C GLY A 268 -18.48 -26.24 -3.14
N GLN A 269 -18.79 -27.46 -3.58
CA GLN A 269 -18.43 -28.70 -2.88
C GLN A 269 -17.03 -29.23 -3.23
N ASP A 270 -16.34 -28.64 -4.21
CA ASP A 270 -15.03 -29.09 -4.65
C ASP A 270 -13.94 -28.57 -3.69
N LYS A 271 -13.82 -29.19 -2.51
CA LYS A 271 -12.91 -28.75 -1.44
C LYS A 271 -11.42 -28.93 -1.73
N VAL A 272 -11.03 -29.74 -2.71
CA VAL A 272 -9.63 -30.03 -3.09
C VAL A 272 -9.54 -30.40 -4.58
N GLY A 273 -8.31 -30.55 -5.08
CA GLY A 273 -8.03 -31.14 -6.39
C GLY A 273 -8.23 -30.20 -7.57
N ILE A 274 -8.32 -30.76 -8.79
CA ILE A 274 -8.26 -29.97 -10.02
C ILE A 274 -9.50 -29.09 -10.24
N LYS A 275 -10.68 -29.53 -9.79
CA LYS A 275 -11.90 -28.72 -9.89
C LYS A 275 -11.82 -27.49 -9.02
N HIS A 276 -11.30 -27.62 -7.80
CA HIS A 276 -10.97 -26.49 -6.94
C HIS A 276 -9.97 -25.56 -7.66
N GLN A 277 -8.86 -26.08 -8.18
CA GLN A 277 -7.84 -25.24 -8.83
C GLN A 277 -8.36 -24.50 -10.08
N LEU A 278 -9.40 -25.02 -10.73
CA LEU A 278 -10.00 -24.44 -11.92
C LEU A 278 -11.29 -23.67 -11.62
N GLY A 279 -11.66 -23.41 -10.36
CA GLY A 279 -12.90 -22.70 -9.98
C GLY A 279 -13.03 -21.29 -10.55
N PHE A 280 -11.90 -20.65 -10.89
CA PHE A 280 -11.89 -19.36 -11.60
C PHE A 280 -12.41 -19.47 -13.05
N ILE A 281 -12.31 -20.65 -13.68
CA ILE A 281 -12.77 -20.91 -15.05
C ILE A 281 -14.09 -21.69 -15.04
N LEU A 282 -14.19 -22.68 -14.14
CA LEU A 282 -15.33 -23.55 -13.98
C LEU A 282 -16.42 -22.88 -13.13
N LYS A 283 -17.66 -23.25 -13.37
CA LYS A 283 -18.83 -22.74 -12.65
C LYS A 283 -19.12 -23.58 -11.40
N THR A 284 -18.13 -23.74 -10.52
CA THR A 284 -18.24 -24.64 -9.35
C THR A 284 -18.83 -23.97 -8.12
N GLY A 285 -18.74 -22.65 -8.02
CA GLY A 285 -19.17 -21.91 -6.84
C GLY A 285 -20.69 -21.79 -6.69
N ASP A 286 -21.12 -21.52 -5.47
CA ASP A 286 -22.53 -21.43 -5.08
C ASP A 286 -22.79 -20.39 -3.98
N VAL A 287 -24.08 -20.05 -3.80
CA VAL A 287 -24.58 -19.19 -2.72
C VAL A 287 -25.54 -20.01 -1.87
N ASN A 288 -25.46 -19.81 -0.56
CA ASN A 288 -26.25 -20.52 0.43
C ASN A 288 -26.92 -19.53 1.38
N VAL A 289 -28.01 -19.98 2.01
CA VAL A 289 -28.66 -19.30 3.13
C VAL A 289 -28.59 -20.20 4.36
N CYS A 290 -28.32 -19.61 5.51
CA CYS A 290 -28.41 -20.26 6.82
C CYS A 290 -29.45 -19.58 7.69
N THR A 291 -30.20 -20.39 8.44
CA THR A 291 -31.09 -19.92 9.50
C THR A 291 -30.78 -20.64 10.81
N ALA A 292 -31.11 -20.02 11.94
CA ALA A 292 -30.94 -20.66 13.25
C ALA A 292 -31.67 -22.00 13.40
N THR A 293 -32.83 -22.15 12.76
CA THR A 293 -33.72 -23.31 12.93
C THR A 293 -33.69 -24.27 11.73
N GLY A 294 -33.44 -23.77 10.52
CA GLY A 294 -33.47 -24.54 9.28
C GLY A 294 -32.11 -25.04 8.78
N GLY A 295 -31.01 -24.73 9.49
CA GLY A 295 -29.66 -25.05 9.02
C GLY A 295 -29.27 -24.25 7.78
N CYS A 296 -28.32 -24.76 7.00
CA CYS A 296 -27.82 -24.12 5.79
C CYS A 296 -28.22 -24.89 4.54
N ARG A 297 -28.57 -24.17 3.46
CA ARG A 297 -28.94 -24.76 2.16
C ARG A 297 -28.48 -23.92 0.99
N LYS A 298 -28.17 -24.58 -0.12
CA LYS A 298 -27.81 -23.96 -1.39
C LYS A 298 -29.03 -23.32 -2.06
N ILE A 299 -28.85 -22.10 -2.57
CA ILE A 299 -29.92 -21.30 -3.20
C ILE A 299 -29.58 -20.76 -4.60
N ALA A 300 -28.30 -20.72 -4.96
CA ALA A 300 -27.85 -20.49 -6.32
C ALA A 300 -26.54 -21.23 -6.56
N ASP A 301 -26.27 -21.61 -7.80
CA ASP A 301 -25.02 -22.28 -8.19
C ASP A 301 -24.58 -21.84 -9.59
N GLN A 302 -23.58 -22.53 -10.12
CA GLN A 302 -23.00 -22.25 -11.44
C GLN A 302 -22.30 -20.88 -11.52
N LEU A 303 -21.68 -20.46 -10.41
CA LEU A 303 -20.90 -19.22 -10.33
C LEU A 303 -19.42 -19.51 -10.52
N LYS A 304 -18.71 -18.60 -11.21
CA LYS A 304 -17.25 -18.70 -11.37
C LYS A 304 -16.59 -17.98 -10.19
N PHE A 305 -16.15 -18.76 -9.20
CA PHE A 305 -15.42 -18.24 -8.04
C PHE A 305 -16.14 -17.05 -7.38
N PRO A 306 -17.36 -17.23 -6.83
CA PRO A 306 -18.04 -16.18 -6.10
C PRO A 306 -17.31 -15.87 -4.80
N ASN A 307 -17.02 -14.60 -4.57
CA ASN A 307 -16.18 -14.15 -3.46
C ASN A 307 -17.01 -13.39 -2.42
N GLY A 308 -16.49 -12.32 -1.80
CA GLY A 308 -17.20 -11.59 -0.74
C GLY A 308 -18.48 -10.89 -1.17
N LEU A 309 -19.61 -11.57 -1.01
CA LEU A 309 -20.94 -11.00 -1.19
C LEU A 309 -21.26 -9.90 -0.17
N ALA A 310 -22.23 -9.05 -0.50
CA ALA A 310 -22.74 -8.02 0.39
C ALA A 310 -24.26 -7.83 0.25
N LEU A 311 -24.90 -7.42 1.34
CA LEU A 311 -26.29 -6.97 1.34
C LEU A 311 -26.31 -5.46 1.15
N GLY A 312 -26.95 -4.98 0.08
CA GLY A 312 -27.13 -3.55 -0.14
C GLY A 312 -28.17 -2.94 0.79
N ARG A 313 -28.06 -1.62 0.99
CA ARG A 313 -29.08 -0.84 1.71
C ARG A 313 -30.44 -0.84 1.02
N ASP A 314 -30.47 -1.19 -0.25
CA ASP A 314 -31.70 -1.39 -1.04
C ASP A 314 -32.32 -2.79 -0.90
N GLY A 315 -31.76 -3.64 -0.02
CA GLY A 315 -32.26 -4.99 0.24
C GLY A 315 -31.91 -6.02 -0.85
N LEU A 316 -31.05 -5.66 -1.81
CA LEU A 316 -30.55 -6.59 -2.82
C LEU A 316 -29.28 -7.30 -2.32
N LEU A 317 -29.08 -8.54 -2.76
CA LEU A 317 -27.88 -9.31 -2.50
C LEU A 317 -26.94 -9.20 -3.71
N TYR A 318 -25.72 -8.72 -3.47
CA TYR A 318 -24.69 -8.52 -4.46
C TYR A 318 -23.62 -9.60 -4.30
N VAL A 319 -23.38 -10.39 -5.35
CA VAL A 319 -22.45 -11.52 -5.32
C VAL A 319 -21.36 -11.28 -6.37
N PRO A 320 -20.10 -11.01 -5.97
CA PRO A 320 -19.02 -10.81 -6.92
C PRO A 320 -18.64 -12.13 -7.59
N SER A 321 -18.08 -12.07 -8.80
CA SER A 321 -17.44 -13.20 -9.46
C SER A 321 -16.06 -12.80 -9.93
N VAL A 322 -15.05 -13.46 -9.36
CA VAL A 322 -13.63 -13.25 -9.70
C VAL A 322 -13.43 -13.64 -11.18
N GLY A 323 -13.98 -14.80 -11.58
CA GLY A 323 -13.79 -15.40 -12.91
C GLY A 323 -14.48 -14.70 -14.09
N THR A 324 -15.61 -14.03 -13.87
CA THR A 324 -16.27 -13.23 -14.93
C THR A 324 -15.94 -11.74 -14.84
N GLY A 325 -15.48 -11.26 -13.69
CA GLY A 325 -15.19 -9.85 -13.45
C GLY A 325 -16.43 -8.97 -13.47
N GLY A 326 -17.35 -9.28 -12.56
CA GLY A 326 -18.64 -8.61 -12.41
C GLY A 326 -19.38 -9.02 -11.14
N ILE A 327 -20.53 -8.38 -10.92
CA ILE A 327 -21.37 -8.58 -9.73
C ILE A 327 -22.74 -9.06 -10.18
N HIS A 328 -23.14 -10.23 -9.71
CA HIS A 328 -24.50 -10.73 -9.85
C HIS A 328 -25.40 -10.05 -8.82
N VAL A 329 -26.51 -9.46 -9.27
CA VAL A 329 -27.47 -8.78 -8.42
C VAL A 329 -28.70 -9.67 -8.26
N TYR A 330 -29.06 -9.95 -7.02
CA TYR A 330 -30.19 -10.80 -6.69
C TYR A 330 -31.23 -10.08 -5.83
N ARG A 331 -32.50 -10.37 -6.09
CA ARG A 331 -33.60 -10.06 -5.19
C ARG A 331 -33.81 -11.22 -4.22
N ILE A 332 -33.89 -10.92 -2.93
CA ILE A 332 -34.27 -11.88 -1.90
C ILE A 332 -35.80 -12.06 -1.92
N LEU A 333 -36.26 -13.31 -1.94
CA LEU A 333 -37.68 -13.67 -1.92
C LEU A 333 -38.15 -13.97 -0.47
N GLU A 334 -39.46 -14.08 -0.28
CA GLU A 334 -40.08 -14.31 1.03
C GLU A 334 -39.60 -15.60 1.71
N ASP A 335 -39.29 -16.63 0.93
CA ASP A 335 -38.78 -17.92 1.42
C ASP A 335 -37.25 -17.93 1.62
N HIS A 336 -36.61 -16.76 1.55
CA HIS A 336 -35.16 -16.55 1.61
C HIS A 336 -34.38 -17.19 0.46
N SER A 337 -35.05 -17.62 -0.62
CA SER A 337 -34.36 -17.90 -1.88
C SER A 337 -34.02 -16.60 -2.60
N ILE A 338 -33.21 -16.69 -3.66
CA ILE A 338 -32.77 -15.53 -4.43
C ILE A 338 -33.15 -15.66 -5.90
N LYS A 339 -33.54 -14.53 -6.51
CA LYS A 339 -33.82 -14.42 -7.94
C LYS A 339 -32.83 -13.47 -8.59
N HIS A 340 -32.09 -13.97 -9.57
CA HIS A 340 -31.16 -13.15 -10.35
C HIS A 340 -31.93 -12.02 -11.07
N VAL A 341 -31.45 -10.79 -10.92
CA VAL A 341 -32.05 -9.59 -11.51
C VAL A 341 -31.22 -9.13 -12.70
N GLN A 342 -29.91 -8.94 -12.49
CA GLN A 342 -28.99 -8.43 -13.50
C GLN A 342 -27.53 -8.69 -13.11
N GLU A 343 -26.61 -8.37 -14.02
CA GLU A 343 -25.17 -8.42 -13.77
C GLU A 343 -24.55 -7.04 -14.02
N ILE A 344 -23.65 -6.62 -13.12
CA ILE A 344 -22.87 -5.38 -13.25
C ILE A 344 -21.46 -5.78 -13.71
N LYS A 345 -21.04 -5.31 -14.87
CA LYS A 345 -19.69 -5.57 -15.39
C LYS A 345 -18.75 -4.51 -14.82
N THR A 346 -17.71 -4.95 -14.12
CA THR A 346 -16.71 -4.05 -13.54
C THR A 346 -15.52 -3.84 -14.46
N GLY A 347 -15.29 -4.79 -15.37
CA GLY A 347 -14.09 -4.79 -16.20
C GLY A 347 -12.83 -5.18 -15.43
N TYR A 348 -12.93 -5.64 -14.19
CA TYR A 348 -11.81 -6.13 -13.36
C TYR A 348 -12.15 -7.51 -12.77
N SER A 349 -11.13 -8.32 -12.48
CA SER A 349 -11.31 -9.39 -11.50
C SER A 349 -11.51 -8.73 -10.14
N ILE A 350 -12.52 -9.16 -9.39
CA ILE A 350 -12.92 -8.49 -8.14
C ILE A 350 -13.01 -9.48 -6.99
N ASP A 351 -12.83 -8.98 -5.78
CA ASP A 351 -12.83 -9.73 -4.54
C ASP A 351 -14.05 -9.32 -3.68
N ASN A 352 -13.83 -8.83 -2.45
CA ASN A 352 -14.91 -8.50 -1.52
C ASN A 352 -15.63 -7.18 -1.85
N LEU A 353 -16.94 -7.17 -1.60
CA LEU A 353 -17.83 -6.01 -1.76
C LEU A 353 -18.12 -5.35 -0.40
N SER A 354 -17.90 -4.06 -0.25
CA SER A 354 -18.28 -3.32 0.97
C SER A 354 -19.33 -2.28 0.64
N VAL A 355 -20.44 -2.24 1.38
CA VAL A 355 -21.50 -1.24 1.19
C VAL A 355 -21.31 -0.12 2.21
N ASP A 356 -21.14 1.11 1.74
CA ASP A 356 -20.95 2.27 2.62
C ASP A 356 -22.27 2.83 3.16
N GLN A 357 -22.19 3.88 3.97
CA GLN A 357 -23.37 4.54 4.54
C GLN A 357 -24.32 5.17 3.50
N ASN A 358 -23.80 5.56 2.34
CA ASN A 358 -24.59 6.13 1.24
C ASN A 358 -25.28 5.05 0.39
N GLY A 359 -24.88 3.79 0.55
CA GLY A 359 -25.38 2.65 -0.23
C GLY A 359 -24.56 2.39 -1.50
N ASP A 360 -23.42 3.08 -1.67
CA ASP A 360 -22.46 2.78 -2.71
C ASP A 360 -21.67 1.51 -2.34
N ILE A 361 -21.31 0.73 -3.35
CA ILE A 361 -20.54 -0.51 -3.17
C ILE A 361 -19.09 -0.27 -3.56
N PHE A 362 -18.19 -0.36 -2.59
CA PHE A 362 -16.76 -0.32 -2.80
C PHE A 362 -16.23 -1.74 -3.03
N VAL A 363 -15.41 -1.88 -4.05
CA VAL A 363 -15.00 -3.19 -4.59
C VAL A 363 -13.48 -3.24 -4.65
N ALA A 364 -12.90 -4.21 -3.96
CA ALA A 364 -11.49 -4.54 -4.15
C ALA A 364 -11.31 -5.24 -5.50
N ALA A 365 -10.38 -4.75 -6.30
CA ALA A 365 -10.16 -5.22 -7.67
C ALA A 365 -8.70 -5.57 -7.92
N PHE A 366 -8.49 -6.61 -8.71
CA PHE A 366 -7.20 -7.05 -9.22
C PHE A 366 -7.04 -6.62 -10.68
N PRO A 367 -6.24 -5.58 -10.97
CA PRO A 367 -5.85 -5.23 -12.33
C PRO A 367 -5.24 -6.42 -13.10
N VAL A 368 -4.39 -7.21 -12.42
CA VAL A 368 -3.76 -8.42 -12.94
C VAL A 368 -3.95 -9.56 -11.95
N ALA A 369 -5.03 -10.35 -12.10
CA ALA A 369 -5.41 -11.33 -11.09
C ALA A 369 -4.36 -12.42 -10.84
N PHE A 370 -3.55 -12.77 -11.84
CA PHE A 370 -2.49 -13.78 -11.66
C PHE A 370 -1.29 -13.30 -10.85
N ASP A 371 -1.14 -12.00 -10.58
CA ASP A 371 -0.10 -11.52 -9.67
C ASP A 371 -0.40 -11.90 -8.21
N MET A 372 -1.65 -12.23 -7.86
CA MET A 372 -2.00 -12.79 -6.56
C MET A 372 -1.28 -14.12 -6.28
N VAL A 373 -0.97 -14.91 -7.32
CA VAL A 373 -0.19 -16.16 -7.14
C VAL A 373 1.20 -15.84 -6.60
N LYS A 374 1.85 -14.78 -7.09
CA LYS A 374 3.15 -14.33 -6.59
C LYS A 374 3.05 -13.85 -5.15
N ALA A 375 1.98 -13.12 -4.82
CA ALA A 375 1.74 -12.65 -3.46
C ALA A 375 1.60 -13.82 -2.46
N PHE A 376 0.95 -14.92 -2.83
CA PHE A 376 0.89 -16.12 -1.97
C PHE A 376 2.22 -16.89 -1.86
N ASP A 377 3.09 -16.79 -2.85
CA ASP A 377 4.39 -17.48 -2.85
C ASP A 377 5.47 -16.66 -2.11
N ASP A 378 5.40 -15.33 -2.15
CA ASP A 378 6.29 -14.41 -1.43
C ASP A 378 5.54 -13.20 -0.84
N PRO A 379 4.82 -13.40 0.30
CA PRO A 379 3.93 -12.40 0.90
C PRO A 379 4.61 -11.07 1.27
N ARG A 380 5.90 -11.13 1.61
CA ARG A 380 6.65 -9.98 2.12
C ARG A 380 7.37 -9.18 1.04
N ASN A 381 7.56 -9.74 -0.16
CA ASN A 381 8.31 -9.08 -1.24
C ASN A 381 7.54 -8.99 -2.57
N SER A 382 6.23 -9.27 -2.55
CA SER A 382 5.37 -9.16 -3.72
C SER A 382 4.39 -8.00 -3.59
N PHE A 383 4.38 -7.12 -4.59
CA PHE A 383 3.60 -5.88 -4.63
C PHE A 383 2.69 -5.87 -5.87
N PRO A 384 1.63 -6.69 -5.90
CA PRO A 384 0.71 -6.72 -7.04
C PRO A 384 -0.03 -5.39 -7.16
N ALA A 385 -0.35 -5.00 -8.39
CA ALA A 385 -1.22 -3.84 -8.61
C ALA A 385 -2.58 -4.05 -7.94
N ALA A 386 -3.16 -3.00 -7.40
CA ALA A 386 -4.45 -3.03 -6.72
C ALA A 386 -5.32 -1.85 -7.17
N ALA A 387 -6.64 -2.06 -7.23
CA ALA A 387 -7.60 -1.01 -7.56
C ALA A 387 -8.81 -1.06 -6.62
N VAL A 388 -9.45 0.10 -6.46
CA VAL A 388 -10.74 0.25 -5.79
C VAL A 388 -11.73 0.77 -6.79
N LEU A 389 -12.84 0.05 -6.96
CA LEU A 389 -13.97 0.51 -7.75
C LEU A 389 -15.11 0.93 -6.83
N ARG A 390 -15.91 1.90 -7.27
CA ARG A 390 -17.17 2.26 -6.66
C ARG A 390 -18.29 1.94 -7.64
N VAL A 391 -19.27 1.18 -7.17
CA VAL A 391 -20.51 0.91 -7.88
C VAL A 391 -21.62 1.72 -7.23
N SER A 392 -22.17 2.66 -7.99
CA SER A 392 -23.25 3.53 -7.55
C SER A 392 -24.53 3.23 -8.32
N LYS A 393 -25.69 3.41 -7.69
CA LYS A 393 -26.99 3.18 -8.31
C LYS A 393 -27.69 4.52 -8.58
N GLY A 394 -27.83 4.87 -9.86
CA GLY A 394 -28.58 6.04 -10.33
C GLY A 394 -29.93 5.66 -10.94
N GLU A 395 -30.65 6.66 -11.47
CA GLU A 395 -31.95 6.47 -12.13
C GLU A 395 -31.87 5.53 -13.35
N ASN A 396 -30.75 5.58 -14.07
CA ASN A 396 -30.51 4.80 -15.30
C ASN A 396 -29.80 3.46 -15.06
N GLY A 397 -29.69 3.00 -13.82
CA GLY A 397 -29.00 1.76 -13.45
C GLY A 397 -27.70 1.99 -12.69
N TYR A 398 -26.73 1.08 -12.83
CA TYR A 398 -25.48 1.12 -12.07
C TYR A 398 -24.36 1.76 -12.89
N THR A 399 -23.54 2.58 -12.22
CA THR A 399 -22.27 3.10 -12.74
C THR A 399 -21.12 2.44 -11.99
N VAL A 400 -19.99 2.24 -12.68
CA VAL A 400 -18.76 1.71 -12.07
C VAL A 400 -17.65 2.72 -12.31
N ASP A 401 -17.18 3.34 -11.23
CA ASP A 401 -16.09 4.30 -11.25
C ASP A 401 -14.84 3.68 -10.65
N LYS A 402 -13.67 4.00 -11.21
CA LYS A 402 -12.39 3.65 -10.60
C LYS A 402 -12.00 4.77 -9.64
N VAL A 403 -12.03 4.47 -8.34
CA VAL A 403 -11.77 5.43 -7.26
C VAL A 403 -10.27 5.59 -7.03
N LEU A 404 -9.53 4.49 -7.13
CA LEU A 404 -8.12 4.40 -6.81
C LEU A 404 -7.48 3.26 -7.59
N GLU A 405 -6.23 3.41 -8.00
CA GLU A 405 -5.41 2.34 -8.55
C GLU A 405 -3.94 2.60 -8.24
N ASP A 406 -3.22 1.55 -7.88
CA ASP A 406 -1.78 1.59 -7.62
C ASP A 406 -1.09 0.60 -8.57
N ALA A 407 -0.66 1.10 -9.73
CA ALA A 407 -0.07 0.28 -10.78
C ALA A 407 1.20 -0.48 -10.36
N ARG A 408 1.93 0.03 -9.38
CA ARG A 408 3.23 -0.54 -8.95
C ARG A 408 3.15 -1.21 -7.57
N GLY A 409 1.99 -1.17 -6.90
CA GLY A 409 1.82 -1.70 -5.54
C GLY A 409 2.69 -0.96 -4.52
N GLU A 410 2.91 0.34 -4.73
CA GLU A 410 3.82 1.15 -3.91
C GLU A 410 3.27 1.35 -2.49
N VAL A 411 1.97 1.51 -2.35
CA VAL A 411 1.32 1.79 -1.07
C VAL A 411 0.19 0.83 -0.78
N LEU A 412 -0.63 0.49 -1.77
CA LEU A 412 -1.80 -0.36 -1.55
C LEU A 412 -1.38 -1.82 -1.32
N PRO A 413 -2.06 -2.55 -0.42
CA PRO A 413 -1.81 -3.98 -0.27
C PRO A 413 -2.35 -4.72 -1.50
N ALA A 414 -2.12 -6.04 -1.56
CA ALA A 414 -2.78 -6.94 -2.50
C ALA A 414 -4.28 -7.04 -2.18
N ALA A 415 -5.01 -5.95 -2.44
CA ALA A 415 -6.25 -5.63 -1.76
C ALA A 415 -7.33 -6.66 -2.06
N THR A 416 -7.84 -7.31 -1.02
CA THR A 416 -9.00 -8.21 -1.09
C THR A 416 -10.27 -7.54 -0.56
N THR A 417 -10.11 -6.48 0.24
CA THR A 417 -11.22 -5.65 0.74
C THR A 417 -10.88 -4.18 0.64
N ALA A 418 -11.86 -3.39 0.19
CA ALA A 418 -11.83 -1.93 0.21
C ALA A 418 -13.10 -1.44 0.91
N LEU A 419 -12.95 -0.61 1.93
CA LEU A 419 -14.04 -0.06 2.73
C LEU A 419 -13.97 1.46 2.69
N HIS A 420 -15.11 2.10 2.43
CA HIS A 420 -15.23 3.56 2.44
C HIS A 420 -15.94 4.01 3.71
N ASP A 421 -15.29 4.93 4.43
CA ASP A 421 -15.89 5.65 5.53
C ASP A 421 -16.58 6.91 5.00
N ALA A 422 -17.88 6.81 4.69
CA ALA A 422 -18.67 7.91 4.15
C ALA A 422 -18.63 9.20 4.99
N LYS A 423 -18.38 9.08 6.31
CA LYS A 423 -18.28 10.22 7.23
C LYS A 423 -17.03 11.07 6.98
N THR A 424 -15.90 10.44 6.66
CA THR A 424 -14.61 11.14 6.52
C THR A 424 -14.08 11.14 5.08
N GLY A 425 -14.69 10.35 4.20
CA GLY A 425 -14.22 10.09 2.85
C GLY A 425 -12.99 9.17 2.79
N ARG A 426 -12.49 8.68 3.93
CA ARG A 426 -11.32 7.79 3.98
C ARG A 426 -11.64 6.42 3.39
N LEU A 427 -10.66 5.85 2.72
CA LEU A 427 -10.69 4.45 2.28
C LEU A 427 -9.74 3.64 3.16
N PHE A 428 -10.19 2.45 3.54
CA PHE A 428 -9.39 1.45 4.21
C PHE A 428 -9.27 0.23 3.31
N LEU A 429 -8.05 -0.25 3.11
CA LEU A 429 -7.76 -1.40 2.27
C LEU A 429 -7.03 -2.46 3.07
N SER A 430 -7.48 -3.70 2.96
CA SER A 430 -6.83 -4.85 3.57
C SER A 430 -6.65 -5.98 2.56
N SER A 431 -5.89 -7.00 2.95
CA SER A 431 -5.43 -8.07 2.08
C SER A 431 -5.35 -9.40 2.81
N VAL A 432 -5.74 -10.47 2.12
CA VAL A 432 -5.57 -11.85 2.58
C VAL A 432 -4.13 -12.23 2.90
N ILE A 433 -3.14 -11.52 2.34
CA ILE A 433 -1.74 -11.97 2.29
C ILE A 433 -0.71 -10.90 2.64
N SER A 434 -1.04 -9.61 2.49
CA SER A 434 -0.07 -8.53 2.68
C SER A 434 0.25 -8.30 4.17
N PRO A 435 1.48 -7.90 4.51
CA PRO A 435 1.90 -7.70 5.90
C PRO A 435 1.48 -6.34 6.48
N PHE A 436 0.50 -5.67 5.87
CA PHE A 436 0.01 -4.36 6.26
C PHE A 436 -1.39 -4.13 5.70
N ILE A 437 -2.08 -3.14 6.27
CA ILE A 437 -3.26 -2.51 5.67
C ILE A 437 -2.89 -1.11 5.15
N ALA A 438 -3.72 -0.51 4.31
CA ALA A 438 -3.55 0.88 3.89
C ALA A 438 -4.76 1.73 4.27
N VAL A 439 -4.49 3.01 4.55
CA VAL A 439 -5.51 4.05 4.67
C VAL A 439 -5.23 5.13 3.64
N CYS A 440 -6.28 5.59 2.97
CA CYS A 440 -6.23 6.66 1.99
C CYS A 440 -7.18 7.78 2.38
N GLU A 441 -6.67 9.00 2.45
CA GLU A 441 -7.42 10.19 2.83
C GLU A 441 -7.67 11.04 1.58
N PRO A 442 -8.88 11.59 1.40
CA PRO A 442 -9.14 12.52 0.30
C PRO A 442 -8.20 13.73 0.40
N LYS A 443 -7.57 14.11 -0.72
CA LYS A 443 -6.82 15.38 -0.80
C LYS A 443 -7.82 16.53 -0.62
N GLN A 444 -7.60 17.41 0.36
CA GLN A 444 -8.48 18.58 0.53
C GLN A 444 -8.32 19.53 -0.67
N PHE A 445 -9.37 19.69 -1.47
CA PHE A 445 -9.45 20.77 -2.45
C PHE A 445 -9.95 22.03 -1.74
N THR A 446 -9.06 22.96 -1.43
CA THR A 446 -9.45 24.30 -0.94
C THR A 446 -10.10 25.08 -2.08
N THR A 447 -11.44 25.12 -2.10
CA THR A 447 -12.17 26.12 -2.89
C THR A 447 -12.23 27.41 -2.06
N PRO A 448 -11.74 28.57 -2.56
CA PRO A 448 -11.77 29.81 -1.78
C PRO A 448 -13.23 30.25 -1.57
N SER A 449 -13.67 30.35 -0.32
CA SER A 449 -14.98 30.95 0.00
C SER A 449 -14.88 32.48 -0.02
N SER A 450 -15.97 33.15 -0.41
CA SER A 450 -16.08 34.60 -0.58
C SER A 450 -15.70 35.46 0.63
N ASN A 451 -15.56 34.86 1.81
CA ASN A 451 -15.33 35.57 3.07
C ASN A 451 -13.84 35.87 3.34
N THR A 452 -12.91 35.33 2.53
CA THR A 452 -11.47 35.59 2.70
C THR A 452 -11.05 36.97 2.16
N LEU A 453 -11.82 37.56 1.24
CA LEU A 453 -11.52 38.88 0.64
C LEU A 453 -11.78 40.03 1.62
N GLU A 454 -12.79 39.92 2.48
CA GLU A 454 -13.08 40.90 3.54
C GLU A 454 -12.08 40.84 4.71
N ALA A 455 -11.59 39.64 5.03
CA ALA A 455 -10.57 39.45 6.06
C ALA A 455 -9.22 40.07 5.64
N LEU A 456 -8.81 39.89 4.37
CA LEU A 456 -7.57 40.48 3.83
C LEU A 456 -7.60 42.02 3.82
N THR A 457 -8.77 42.63 3.58
CA THR A 457 -8.91 44.09 3.55
C THR A 457 -8.84 44.72 4.95
N THR A 458 -9.20 43.96 5.99
CA THR A 458 -9.16 44.39 7.40
C THR A 458 -7.75 44.24 8.00
N ILE A 459 -7.02 43.19 7.60
CA ILE A 459 -5.63 42.95 8.02
C ILE A 459 -4.69 44.03 7.42
N MET A 460 -4.92 44.47 6.18
CA MET A 460 -4.10 45.50 5.54
C MET A 460 -4.22 46.91 6.16
N LYS A 461 -5.26 47.18 6.97
CA LYS A 461 -5.46 48.51 7.62
C LYS A 461 -4.90 48.63 9.04
N SER A 462 -4.44 47.53 9.64
CA SER A 462 -4.11 47.49 11.08
C SER A 462 -2.60 47.44 11.36
N ALA A 463 -1.74 47.38 10.33
CA ALA A 463 -0.29 47.25 10.46
C ALA A 463 0.45 48.57 10.81
N SER A 464 -0.17 49.46 11.57
CA SER A 464 0.46 50.66 12.08
C SER A 464 -0.05 50.94 13.47
N ILE A 465 0.58 50.39 14.50
CA ILE A 465 0.72 50.95 15.87
C ILE A 465 1.49 49.97 16.78
N LEU A 466 2.59 50.49 17.31
CA LEU A 466 3.32 50.17 18.55
C LEU A 466 3.93 48.78 18.81
N ALA A 467 5.27 48.80 18.76
CA ALA A 467 6.17 48.06 19.63
C ALA A 467 5.92 48.31 21.13
N LEU A 468 6.16 47.29 21.97
CA LEU A 468 6.63 47.41 23.35
C LEU A 468 7.20 46.06 23.84
N ALA A 469 8.31 46.16 24.57
CA ALA A 469 9.32 45.14 24.89
C ALA A 469 8.93 44.06 25.91
N SER A 470 9.64 42.92 25.89
CA SER A 470 10.51 42.51 27.02
C SER A 470 11.51 41.43 26.61
N THR A 471 12.77 41.69 26.97
CA THR A 471 13.99 40.90 26.78
C THR A 471 13.99 39.57 27.54
N ALA A 472 14.34 38.47 26.86
CA ALA A 472 14.91 37.28 27.47
C ALA A 472 16.04 36.78 26.55
N SER A 473 17.26 36.81 27.07
CA SER A 473 18.47 36.29 26.44
C SER A 473 18.32 34.79 26.14
N GLY A 474 18.22 34.44 24.86
CA GLY A 474 18.15 33.06 24.37
C GLY A 474 19.54 32.42 24.27
N ALA A 475 19.64 31.14 24.62
CA ALA A 475 20.89 30.39 24.51
C ALA A 475 21.21 30.06 23.04
N VAL A 476 22.45 30.32 22.63
CA VAL A 476 23.01 29.85 21.36
C VAL A 476 23.55 28.43 21.56
N ILE A 477 23.00 27.44 20.85
CA ILE A 477 23.53 26.07 20.84
C ILE A 477 24.51 25.97 19.67
N SER A 478 25.80 26.11 19.97
CA SER A 478 26.90 25.92 19.01
C SER A 478 27.66 24.66 19.36
N LEU A 479 27.65 23.65 18.50
CA LEU A 479 28.50 22.47 18.65
C LEU A 479 29.86 22.74 17.98
N ASN A 480 30.72 23.51 18.66
CA ASN A 480 32.12 23.68 18.25
C ASN A 480 33.02 22.90 19.20
N ALA A 481 33.80 21.96 18.68
CA ALA A 481 34.92 21.36 19.40
C ALA A 481 36.23 21.82 18.73
N ARG A 482 36.74 22.99 19.16
CA ARG A 482 38.19 23.23 19.12
C ARG A 482 38.77 22.73 20.43
N ASP A 483 39.39 21.56 20.41
CA ASP A 483 40.68 21.25 21.06
C ASP A 483 40.90 19.75 21.35
N ASP A 484 42.17 19.38 21.13
CA ASP A 484 42.99 18.19 21.36
C ASP A 484 42.43 16.76 21.61
N ALA A 485 43.07 15.81 20.92
CA ALA A 485 42.57 14.49 20.54
C ALA A 485 42.51 13.40 21.63
N THR A 486 42.46 13.74 22.93
CA THR A 486 42.52 12.74 24.02
C THR A 486 41.36 12.74 25.02
N GLN A 487 40.33 13.57 24.85
CA GLN A 487 39.09 13.50 25.67
C GLN A 487 37.80 13.20 24.88
N ILE A 488 37.94 12.62 23.69
CA ILE A 488 36.88 12.59 22.65
C ILE A 488 35.70 11.66 22.97
N GLN A 489 35.89 10.48 23.57
CA GLN A 489 34.77 9.51 23.63
C GLN A 489 33.72 9.77 24.71
N THR A 490 34.02 10.52 25.78
CA THR A 490 33.06 10.66 26.89
C THR A 490 32.29 11.99 26.87
N ARG A 491 32.79 13.04 26.21
CA ARG A 491 32.10 14.35 26.10
C ARG A 491 31.21 14.53 24.86
N GLN A 492 31.42 13.76 23.80
CA GLN A 492 30.70 13.98 22.52
C GLN A 492 29.24 13.49 22.52
N ALA A 493 28.92 12.41 23.25
CA ALA A 493 27.54 12.00 23.46
C ALA A 493 26.78 12.91 24.45
N GLN A 494 27.51 13.55 25.38
CA GLN A 494 26.94 14.54 26.30
C GLN A 494 26.50 15.80 25.56
N ASN A 495 27.27 16.31 24.59
CA ASN A 495 26.91 17.54 23.88
C ASN A 495 25.64 17.40 22.99
N VAL A 496 25.44 16.24 22.34
CA VAL A 496 24.22 15.96 21.56
C VAL A 496 23.01 15.79 22.49
N GLN A 497 23.20 15.08 23.61
CA GLN A 497 22.14 14.89 24.59
C GLN A 497 21.80 16.17 25.35
N GLU A 498 22.78 17.03 25.64
CA GLU A 498 22.57 18.35 26.24
C GLU A 498 21.85 19.31 25.28
N GLY A 499 22.16 19.27 23.97
CA GLY A 499 21.40 20.00 22.95
C GLY A 499 19.94 19.52 22.82
N LEU A 500 19.73 18.20 22.82
CA LEU A 500 18.39 17.60 22.84
C LEU A 500 17.62 17.95 24.12
N ASN A 501 18.29 17.99 25.26
CA ASN A 501 17.69 18.35 26.54
C ASN A 501 17.39 19.86 26.64
N ALA A 502 18.19 20.73 25.99
CA ALA A 502 17.96 22.17 25.96
C ALA A 502 16.68 22.55 25.20
N CYS A 503 16.32 21.82 24.12
CA CYS A 503 15.06 22.06 23.41
C CYS A 503 13.82 21.45 24.10
N THR A 504 13.98 20.70 25.21
CA THR A 504 12.84 20.21 26.02
C THR A 504 12.37 21.16 27.13
N ASP A 505 13.14 22.20 27.45
CA ASP A 505 12.76 23.15 28.51
C ASP A 505 12.01 24.35 27.92
N LYS A 506 10.71 24.44 28.19
CA LYS A 506 9.73 25.38 27.56
C LYS A 506 10.06 26.88 27.71
N ALA A 507 11.12 27.23 28.44
CA ALA A 507 11.49 28.60 28.76
C ALA A 507 12.51 29.22 27.78
N THR A 508 13.17 28.44 26.91
CA THR A 508 14.19 28.98 25.98
C THR A 508 13.90 28.54 24.55
N PRO A 509 13.46 29.44 23.64
CA PRO A 509 13.18 29.06 22.26
C PRO A 509 14.47 28.71 21.51
N CYS A 510 14.55 27.49 20.98
CA CYS A 510 15.64 27.06 20.09
C CYS A 510 15.55 27.88 18.78
N THR A 511 16.53 28.76 18.56
CA THR A 511 16.51 29.76 17.47
C THR A 511 17.47 29.45 16.32
N ILE A 512 18.48 28.60 16.54
CA ILE A 512 19.49 28.23 15.54
C ILE A 512 19.78 26.72 15.65
N VAL A 513 19.81 26.03 14.51
CA VAL A 513 20.32 24.66 14.39
C VAL A 513 21.59 24.71 13.54
N SER A 514 22.73 24.34 14.12
CA SER A 514 24.02 24.29 13.42
C SER A 514 24.56 22.86 13.36
N ALA A 515 25.19 22.52 12.24
CA ALA A 515 25.82 21.21 12.02
C ALA A 515 27.26 21.41 11.54
N SER A 516 28.20 20.80 12.26
CA SER A 516 29.59 20.60 11.83
C SER A 516 29.66 19.73 10.57
N THR A 517 30.55 20.05 9.63
CA THR A 517 30.77 19.22 8.43
C THR A 517 31.64 17.98 8.69
N GLU A 518 32.29 17.90 9.84
CA GLU A 518 33.13 16.77 10.23
C GLU A 518 32.31 15.59 10.81
N LYS A 519 32.32 14.44 10.11
CA LYS A 519 31.63 13.20 10.55
C LYS A 519 32.07 12.69 11.93
N VAL A 520 33.31 12.96 12.33
CA VAL A 520 33.85 12.56 13.66
C VAL A 520 33.05 13.14 14.83
N ASN A 521 32.41 14.30 14.64
CA ASN A 521 31.66 14.98 15.70
C ASN A 521 30.29 14.34 16.00
N TYR A 522 29.85 13.37 15.19
CA TYR A 522 28.56 12.67 15.34
C TYR A 522 28.70 11.18 15.72
N GLY A 523 29.92 10.73 15.98
CA GLY A 523 30.21 9.31 16.20
C GLY A 523 29.82 8.46 14.99
N SER A 524 29.07 7.37 15.20
CA SER A 524 28.59 6.49 14.12
C SER A 524 27.27 6.93 13.50
N LYS A 525 26.68 8.05 13.95
CA LYS A 525 25.37 8.51 13.51
C LYS A 525 25.50 9.39 12.27
N ASN A 526 24.53 9.29 11.36
CA ASN A 526 24.48 10.15 10.19
C ASN A 526 24.06 11.57 10.62
N PRO A 527 24.72 12.64 10.12
CA PRO A 527 24.28 14.02 10.30
C PRO A 527 22.78 14.24 10.02
N ARG A 528 22.21 13.54 9.02
CA ARG A 528 20.78 13.55 8.70
C ARG A 528 19.92 13.09 9.87
N ASP A 529 20.23 11.92 10.43
CA ASP A 529 19.45 11.34 11.53
C ASP A 529 19.43 12.27 12.75
N ILE A 530 20.51 13.03 12.93
CA ILE A 530 20.63 14.01 14.02
C ILE A 530 19.83 15.28 13.71
N ALA A 531 19.85 15.78 12.47
CA ALA A 531 19.04 16.92 12.05
C ALA A 531 17.53 16.62 12.19
N ASP A 532 17.09 15.44 11.73
CA ASP A 532 15.70 14.97 11.86
C ASP A 532 15.30 14.90 13.35
N GLN A 533 16.17 14.34 14.21
CA GLN A 533 15.90 14.26 15.66
C GLN A 533 15.84 15.62 16.35
N LEU A 534 16.70 16.57 15.95
CA LEU A 534 16.70 17.93 16.52
C LEU A 534 15.45 18.71 16.10
N TRP A 535 14.99 18.52 14.86
CA TRP A 535 13.79 19.16 14.34
C TRP A 535 12.51 18.65 15.00
N GLU A 536 12.33 17.33 15.09
CA GLU A 536 11.19 16.71 15.78
C GLU A 536 11.07 17.20 17.23
N LYS A 537 12.20 17.34 17.92
CA LYS A 537 12.24 17.87 19.29
C LYS A 537 11.93 19.36 19.38
N CYS A 538 12.36 20.18 18.41
CA CYS A 538 12.02 21.60 18.35
C CYS A 538 10.52 21.83 18.10
N LEU A 539 9.89 21.00 17.26
CA LEU A 539 8.45 21.03 17.00
C LEU A 539 7.64 20.62 18.23
N GLU A 540 8.03 19.54 18.91
CA GLU A 540 7.40 19.08 20.16
C GLU A 540 7.46 20.15 21.27
N GLY A 541 8.50 20.98 21.28
CA GLY A 541 8.70 22.07 22.25
C GLY A 541 7.89 23.35 22.00
N GLY A 542 7.23 23.48 20.84
CA GLY A 542 6.39 24.65 20.50
C GLY A 542 7.18 25.93 20.18
N CYS A 543 8.40 25.81 19.65
CA CYS A 543 9.29 26.95 19.38
C CYS A 543 8.76 27.88 18.27
N ASN A 544 8.82 29.19 18.50
CA ASN A 544 8.51 30.22 17.51
C ASN A 544 9.81 31.01 17.21
N VAL A 545 10.35 30.89 16.00
CA VAL A 545 11.61 31.55 15.63
C VAL A 545 11.31 33.00 15.21
N GLU A 546 11.61 33.96 16.08
CA GLU A 546 11.34 35.40 15.91
C GLU A 546 12.64 36.25 15.91
N GLY A 547 13.29 36.45 14.76
CA GLY A 547 14.33 37.50 14.54
C GLY A 547 15.82 37.08 14.49
N TRP A 548 16.71 38.01 14.08
CA TRP A 548 18.17 37.82 13.85
C TRP A 548 19.06 38.92 14.48
N ASP A 549 20.33 38.60 14.73
CA ASP A 549 21.44 39.51 15.05
C ASP A 549 22.73 39.13 14.28
N GLU A 550 23.50 40.14 13.84
CA GLU A 550 24.73 40.03 13.07
C GLU A 550 25.93 40.12 14.02
N ASP A 551 26.78 39.08 14.10
CA ASP A 551 28.12 39.27 14.65
C ASP A 551 29.17 38.50 13.85
N THR A 552 29.82 39.24 12.95
CA THR A 552 31.14 38.92 12.43
C THR A 552 32.19 39.50 13.37
N GLU A 553 32.71 38.72 14.33
CA GLU A 553 34.04 39.03 14.87
C GLU A 553 35.12 38.20 14.18
N VAL A 554 35.80 38.91 13.27
CA VAL A 554 37.14 38.62 12.78
C VAL A 554 38.09 38.65 13.99
N VAL A 555 38.55 37.48 14.46
CA VAL A 555 39.79 37.43 15.24
C VAL A 555 40.95 37.21 14.28
N SER A 556 41.63 38.30 14.00
CA SER A 556 42.85 38.44 13.21
C SER A 556 43.89 37.33 13.49
N GLY A 557 44.35 36.65 12.44
CA GLY A 557 45.68 36.01 12.46
C GLY A 557 45.84 34.71 11.66
N LEU A 558 44.76 33.99 11.39
CA LEU A 558 44.78 32.77 10.57
C LEU A 558 43.53 32.81 9.67
N GLY A 559 43.69 32.49 8.38
CA GLY A 559 42.66 32.65 7.35
C GLY A 559 41.34 31.91 7.64
N PRO A 560 40.31 32.05 6.78
CA PRO A 560 39.02 31.41 7.01
C PRO A 560 39.19 29.89 6.95
N THR A 561 39.23 29.24 8.11
CA THR A 561 39.03 27.78 8.21
C THR A 561 37.55 27.57 8.51
N GLY A 562 36.76 27.51 7.45
CA GLY A 562 35.32 27.26 7.50
C GLY A 562 35.04 25.76 7.45
N ASP A 563 34.71 25.16 8.59
CA ASP A 563 34.27 23.76 8.72
C ASP A 563 32.85 23.66 9.34
N THR A 564 32.07 24.73 9.24
CA THR A 564 30.75 24.82 9.85
C THR A 564 29.75 25.37 8.83
N LEU A 565 28.72 24.58 8.50
CA LEU A 565 27.60 25.05 7.69
C LEU A 565 26.57 25.68 8.63
N ASN A 566 26.43 27.00 8.55
CA ASN A 566 25.39 27.73 9.25
C ASN A 566 24.20 27.91 8.31
N VAL A 567 23.13 27.14 8.54
CA VAL A 567 21.86 27.32 7.82
C VAL A 567 20.97 28.23 8.63
N LEU A 568 20.82 29.48 8.19
CA LEU A 568 19.90 30.43 8.78
C LEU A 568 18.81 30.76 7.75
N ALA A 569 17.59 30.29 8.00
CA ALA A 569 16.45 30.46 7.11
C ALA A 569 15.65 31.72 7.50
N HIS A 570 15.68 32.76 6.67
CA HIS A 570 14.80 33.92 6.84
C HIS A 570 13.65 33.97 5.84
N GLY A 571 12.48 34.35 6.36
CA GLY A 571 11.19 34.49 5.70
C GLY A 571 10.09 33.80 6.51
N ASN A 572 8.85 34.29 6.40
CA ASN A 572 7.70 33.68 7.07
C ASN A 572 7.28 32.40 6.32
N TRP A 573 8.18 31.43 6.33
CA TRP A 573 8.00 30.14 5.69
C TRP A 573 7.26 29.21 6.63
N PRO A 574 6.29 28.42 6.14
CA PRO A 574 5.69 27.33 6.89
C PRO A 574 6.78 26.40 7.48
N PRO A 575 6.60 25.86 8.69
CA PRO A 575 7.57 24.99 9.35
C PRO A 575 8.09 23.84 8.47
N GLU A 576 7.21 23.27 7.64
CA GLU A 576 7.50 22.16 6.73
C GLU A 576 8.51 22.56 5.64
N PHE A 577 8.40 23.80 5.15
CA PHE A 577 9.33 24.35 4.15
C PHE A 577 10.73 24.57 4.73
N ARG A 578 10.80 25.01 6.00
CA ARG A 578 12.08 25.21 6.70
C ARG A 578 12.77 23.87 6.96
N HIS A 579 12.01 22.84 7.31
CA HIS A 579 12.51 21.48 7.46
C HIS A 579 13.09 20.93 6.15
N GLY A 580 12.36 21.05 5.04
CA GLY A 580 12.83 20.62 3.72
C GLY A 580 14.14 21.30 3.30
N LEU A 581 14.29 22.60 3.60
CA LEU A 581 15.53 23.35 3.33
C LEU A 581 16.72 22.80 4.11
N VAL A 582 16.58 22.65 5.43
CA VAL A 582 17.65 22.17 6.31
C VAL A 582 18.02 20.74 5.93
N TRP A 583 17.03 19.88 5.73
CA TRP A 583 17.21 18.49 5.34
C TRP A 583 17.97 18.36 4.02
N GLY A 584 17.54 19.08 2.97
CA GLY A 584 18.19 19.06 1.67
C GLY A 584 19.64 19.56 1.71
N MET A 585 19.91 20.62 2.48
CA MET A 585 21.28 21.13 2.65
C MET A 585 22.18 20.15 3.43
N THR A 586 21.64 19.44 4.42
CA THR A 586 22.41 18.39 5.13
C THR A 586 22.69 17.17 4.26
N GLU A 587 21.78 16.79 3.36
CA GLU A 587 21.99 15.70 2.39
C GLU A 587 23.12 16.07 1.41
N LEU A 588 23.12 17.31 0.91
CA LEU A 588 24.16 17.86 0.03
C LEU A 588 25.54 17.84 0.71
N VAL A 589 25.64 18.31 1.96
CA VAL A 589 26.90 18.27 2.72
C VAL A 589 27.32 16.84 3.05
N GLY A 590 26.37 15.98 3.43
CA GLY A 590 26.62 14.56 3.73
C GLY A 590 27.19 13.79 2.54
N GLY A 591 26.72 14.11 1.32
CA GLY A 591 27.19 13.49 0.07
C GLY A 591 28.60 13.90 -0.38
N LEU A 592 29.11 15.07 0.05
CA LEU A 592 30.43 15.58 -0.36
C LEU A 592 31.61 14.97 0.41
N SER A 593 31.37 13.96 1.25
CA SER A 593 32.30 13.49 2.29
C SER A 593 32.93 12.11 2.06
N GLU A 594 32.92 11.59 0.82
CA GLU A 594 33.60 10.33 0.50
C GLU A 594 34.99 10.57 -0.13
N PRO A 595 36.09 10.09 0.49
CA PRO A 595 37.41 10.12 -0.14
C PRO A 595 37.48 9.17 -1.33
N TYR A 596 37.95 9.64 -2.48
CA TYR A 596 38.49 8.75 -3.50
C TYR A 596 39.98 8.48 -3.22
N ARG A 597 40.35 7.23 -2.97
CA ARG A 597 41.75 6.82 -2.75
C ARG A 597 42.22 6.01 -3.95
N MET A 598 43.09 6.57 -4.79
CA MET A 598 43.83 5.79 -5.78
C MET A 598 45.18 5.36 -5.20
N THR A 599 45.38 4.05 -5.03
CA THR A 599 46.72 3.46 -4.89
C THR A 599 47.17 2.95 -6.25
N ALA A 600 48.24 3.53 -6.80
CA ALA A 600 48.91 2.96 -7.96
C ALA A 600 50.13 2.15 -7.50
N ASP A 601 50.14 0.85 -7.80
CA ASP A 601 51.36 0.03 -7.74
C ASP A 601 52.25 0.36 -8.95
N ARG A 602 53.54 0.64 -8.71
CA ARG A 602 54.60 0.58 -9.74
C ARG A 602 55.68 -0.43 -9.32
N PRO A 603 56.39 -1.07 -10.29
CA PRO A 603 57.45 -2.02 -10.01
C PRO A 603 58.71 -1.34 -9.42
N PRO A 604 59.64 -2.11 -8.82
CA PRO A 604 60.64 -1.61 -7.89
C PRO A 604 61.74 -0.81 -8.59
N VAL A 605 62.03 0.39 -8.09
CA VAL A 605 63.35 1.03 -8.21
C VAL A 605 64.00 0.93 -6.83
N LYS A 606 65.23 0.42 -6.81
CA LYS A 606 65.96 -0.06 -5.62
C LYS A 606 65.97 0.96 -4.45
N GLY A 607 65.60 0.46 -3.27
CA GLY A 607 65.93 1.06 -1.98
C GLY A 607 64.81 1.91 -1.40
N GLU A 608 64.25 1.43 -0.28
CA GLU A 608 63.27 2.08 0.60
C GLU A 608 61.83 2.15 0.09
N GLY A 609 60.98 1.32 0.72
CA GLY A 609 59.55 1.35 0.54
C GLY A 609 58.92 2.53 1.27
N GLY A 610 58.05 3.25 0.58
CA GLY A 610 57.14 4.24 1.15
C GLY A 610 56.11 4.65 0.10
N LYS A 611 54.84 4.37 0.34
CA LYS A 611 53.73 4.84 -0.51
C LYS A 611 53.63 6.36 -0.35
N VAL A 612 53.63 7.12 -1.44
CA VAL A 612 53.22 8.54 -1.45
C VAL A 612 51.75 8.59 -1.87
N GLY A 613 50.89 9.09 -0.99
CA GLY A 613 49.51 9.47 -1.30
C GLY A 613 49.38 10.99 -1.31
N ILE A 614 48.52 11.51 -2.19
CA ILE A 614 48.06 12.91 -2.17
C ILE A 614 46.56 12.86 -1.90
N ASP A 615 46.08 13.65 -0.93
CA ASP A 615 44.67 13.82 -0.60
C ASP A 615 44.13 15.12 -1.21
N ALA A 616 42.89 15.11 -1.70
CA ALA A 616 42.17 16.34 -2.02
C ALA A 616 40.66 16.20 -1.71
N PHE A 617 40.17 17.10 -0.86
CA PHE A 617 38.76 17.44 -0.63
C PHE A 617 38.68 18.97 -0.68
N LYS A 618 37.60 19.57 -1.19
CA LYS A 618 37.24 20.95 -0.82
C LYS A 618 35.73 21.09 -0.69
N ALA A 619 35.31 21.60 0.45
CA ALA A 619 33.94 22.06 0.68
C ALA A 619 33.64 23.28 -0.21
N PRO A 620 32.36 23.52 -0.56
CA PRO A 620 31.94 24.72 -1.28
C PRO A 620 32.36 26.00 -0.54
N LYS A 621 32.88 26.95 -1.32
CA LYS A 621 33.47 28.19 -0.83
C LYS A 621 32.41 29.17 -0.34
N ASN A 622 31.24 29.22 -1.00
CA ASN A 622 30.10 30.06 -0.64
C ASN A 622 28.77 29.37 -1.00
N PHE A 623 27.74 29.57 -0.17
CA PHE A 623 26.33 29.28 -0.48
C PHE A 623 25.51 30.56 -0.38
N HIS A 624 24.74 30.87 -1.42
CA HIS A 624 23.81 32.01 -1.42
C HIS A 624 22.38 31.54 -1.66
N ILE A 625 21.47 32.04 -0.83
CA ILE A 625 20.02 31.91 -1.00
C ILE A 625 19.46 33.33 -1.05
N SER A 626 18.84 33.70 -2.16
CA SER A 626 18.27 35.04 -2.36
C SER A 626 16.82 34.96 -2.81
N ARG A 627 16.01 35.92 -2.34
CA ARG A 627 14.65 36.17 -2.83
C ARG A 627 14.68 37.43 -3.67
N TYR A 628 14.32 37.34 -4.94
CA TYR A 628 14.11 38.51 -5.78
C TYR A 628 12.61 38.77 -5.91
N ALA A 629 12.23 40.03 -5.74
CA ALA A 629 11.01 40.58 -6.29
C ALA A 629 11.45 41.54 -7.40
N TRP A 630 11.19 41.20 -8.65
CA TRP A 630 11.46 42.10 -9.76
C TRP A 630 10.17 42.87 -10.03
N ASP A 631 10.22 44.20 -9.91
CA ASP A 631 9.22 45.09 -10.48
C ASP A 631 9.96 46.21 -11.20
N ASP A 632 9.59 46.41 -12.47
CA ASP A 632 9.81 47.67 -13.19
C ASP A 632 8.68 47.83 -14.23
N ASP A 633 7.42 47.58 -13.84
CA ASP A 633 6.19 48.18 -14.41
C ASP A 633 5.03 47.24 -14.82
N HIS A 634 5.10 45.92 -14.65
CA HIS A 634 3.91 45.07 -14.91
C HIS A 634 3.70 43.99 -13.85
N TRP A 635 2.48 43.99 -13.32
CA TRP A 635 2.00 43.26 -12.16
C TRP A 635 2.01 41.75 -12.35
N GLU A 636 3.01 41.08 -11.77
CA GLU A 636 2.91 39.75 -11.17
C GLU A 636 4.10 39.57 -10.21
N SER A 637 3.86 39.60 -8.90
CA SER A 637 4.91 39.35 -7.91
C SER A 637 5.30 37.87 -7.91
N GLN A 638 6.17 37.47 -8.84
CA GLN A 638 6.80 36.15 -8.84
C GLN A 638 8.03 36.22 -7.93
N ALA A 639 7.93 35.60 -6.74
CA ALA A 639 9.07 35.46 -5.85
C ALA A 639 9.93 34.30 -6.35
N PHE A 640 11.12 34.59 -6.87
CA PHE A 640 12.09 33.56 -7.24
C PHE A 640 12.99 33.24 -6.05
N ILE A 641 13.24 31.95 -5.81
CA ILE A 641 14.25 31.47 -4.87
C ILE A 641 15.42 30.97 -5.70
N SER A 642 16.60 31.57 -5.50
CA SER A 642 17.84 31.11 -6.14
C SER A 642 18.73 30.46 -5.09
N LEU A 643 19.16 29.22 -5.34
CA LEU A 643 20.23 28.54 -4.60
C LEU A 643 21.47 28.45 -5.50
N SER A 644 22.59 29.02 -5.05
CA SER A 644 23.87 28.93 -5.76
C SER A 644 24.99 28.45 -4.85
N ALA A 645 25.79 27.51 -5.35
CA ALA A 645 26.99 26.98 -4.68
C ALA A 645 28.20 27.18 -5.59
N SER A 646 29.33 27.64 -5.04
CA SER A 646 30.57 27.88 -5.79
C SER A 646 31.74 27.08 -5.23
N MET A 647 32.53 26.48 -6.12
CA MET A 647 33.69 25.64 -5.82
C MET A 647 34.85 26.04 -6.74
N GLU A 648 36.09 25.85 -6.30
CA GLU A 648 37.28 26.00 -7.15
C GLU A 648 37.87 24.61 -7.42
N ASP A 649 38.31 24.39 -8.67
CA ASP A 649 38.93 23.14 -9.16
C ASP A 649 38.00 21.91 -9.08
N ALA A 650 36.69 22.11 -9.22
CA ALA A 650 35.73 21.01 -9.19
C ALA A 650 35.71 20.31 -10.56
N GLY A 651 36.16 19.05 -10.60
CA GLY A 651 36.07 18.23 -11.81
C GLY A 651 34.61 18.04 -12.27
N SER A 652 34.40 17.70 -13.55
CA SER A 652 33.06 17.55 -14.13
C SER A 652 32.15 16.55 -13.40
N SER A 653 32.71 15.49 -12.83
CA SER A 653 31.97 14.50 -12.01
C SER A 653 31.41 15.09 -10.72
N THR A 654 32.07 16.10 -10.15
CA THR A 654 31.60 16.80 -8.95
C THR A 654 30.45 17.74 -9.28
N CYS A 655 30.44 18.34 -10.48
CA CYS A 655 29.32 19.18 -10.94
C CYS A 655 28.03 18.35 -11.08
N GLU A 656 28.10 17.16 -11.68
CA GLU A 656 26.93 16.27 -11.83
C GLU A 656 26.37 15.80 -10.48
N ALA A 657 27.24 15.44 -9.53
CA ALA A 657 26.82 15.06 -8.18
C ALA A 657 26.12 16.20 -7.44
N LEU A 658 26.60 17.44 -7.63
CA LEU A 658 26.01 18.63 -7.04
C LEU A 658 24.64 18.94 -7.63
N VAL A 659 24.46 18.78 -8.95
CA VAL A 659 23.17 18.93 -9.62
C VAL A 659 22.17 17.92 -9.10
N GLY A 660 22.54 16.64 -9.01
CA GLY A 660 21.65 15.59 -8.47
C GLY A 660 21.24 15.84 -7.02
N ALA A 661 22.13 16.42 -6.21
CA ALA A 661 21.80 16.79 -4.85
C ALA A 661 20.93 18.06 -4.77
N LEU A 662 21.16 19.06 -5.63
CA LEU A 662 20.26 20.22 -5.77
C LEU A 662 18.86 19.81 -6.27
N GLU A 663 18.77 18.85 -7.18
CA GLU A 663 17.49 18.26 -7.60
C GLU A 663 16.80 17.53 -6.44
N THR A 664 17.55 16.87 -5.56
CA THR A 664 17.00 16.30 -4.32
C THR A 664 16.43 17.38 -3.40
N VAL A 665 17.13 18.51 -3.24
CA VAL A 665 16.63 19.67 -2.48
C VAL A 665 15.35 20.23 -3.11
N ILE A 666 15.33 20.42 -4.43
CA ILE A 666 14.17 20.89 -5.19
C ILE A 666 12.99 19.91 -5.06
N GLY A 667 13.25 18.60 -5.15
CA GLY A 667 12.24 17.56 -4.95
C GLY A 667 11.61 17.66 -3.56
N ALA A 668 12.44 17.73 -2.52
CA ALA A 668 11.98 17.91 -1.15
C ALA A 668 11.16 19.20 -0.96
N PHE A 669 11.52 20.29 -1.65
CA PHE A 669 10.69 21.50 -1.66
C PHE A 669 9.36 21.31 -2.37
N ASN A 670 9.38 20.71 -3.55
CA ASN A 670 8.19 20.48 -4.37
C ASN A 670 7.18 19.56 -3.69
N ASP A 671 7.65 18.58 -2.93
CA ASP A 671 6.80 17.69 -2.13
C ASP A 671 6.07 18.46 -1.01
N ASN A 672 6.68 19.51 -0.48
CA ASN A 672 6.15 20.27 0.66
C ASN A 672 5.33 21.50 0.28
N ILE A 673 5.58 22.13 -0.88
CA ILE A 673 4.83 23.32 -1.34
C ILE A 673 4.06 23.14 -2.65
N GLY A 674 3.97 21.92 -3.18
CA GLY A 674 3.08 21.60 -4.31
C GLY A 674 3.68 21.86 -5.69
N SER A 675 4.91 21.42 -5.92
CA SER A 675 5.58 21.37 -7.23
C SER A 675 5.76 22.73 -7.94
N LEU A 676 6.01 23.78 -7.17
CA LEU A 676 6.13 25.16 -7.66
C LEU A 676 7.54 25.55 -8.15
N ILE A 677 8.57 24.76 -7.86
CA ILE A 677 9.97 25.05 -8.23
C ILE A 677 10.38 24.19 -9.44
N GLY A 678 10.99 24.82 -10.46
CA GLY A 678 11.54 24.14 -11.63
C GLY A 678 12.81 23.32 -11.35
N ALA A 679 13.35 22.64 -12.36
CA ALA A 679 14.56 21.83 -12.24
C ALA A 679 15.84 22.67 -12.00
N ALA A 680 16.89 22.05 -11.44
CA ALA A 680 18.20 22.70 -11.28
C ALA A 680 18.90 22.82 -12.64
N GLU A 681 19.26 24.03 -13.07
CA GLU A 681 20.04 24.24 -14.31
C GLU A 681 21.54 24.40 -13.99
N PRO A 682 22.43 23.54 -14.52
CA PRO A 682 23.87 23.68 -14.29
C PRO A 682 24.50 24.77 -15.16
N ALA A 683 25.37 25.58 -14.56
CA ALA A 683 26.31 26.44 -15.26
C ALA A 683 27.76 26.03 -14.91
N CYS A 684 28.23 24.89 -15.44
CA CYS A 684 29.60 24.42 -15.21
C CYS A 684 30.55 25.06 -16.26
N GLY A 685 31.52 25.88 -15.82
CA GLY A 685 32.56 26.43 -16.68
C GLY A 685 33.64 25.40 -17.02
N ALA A 686 34.27 25.48 -18.19
CA ALA A 686 35.32 24.54 -18.61
C ALA A 686 36.67 24.70 -17.84
N THR A 687 36.77 25.69 -16.94
CA THR A 687 37.98 25.93 -16.14
C THR A 687 37.58 26.44 -14.74
N GLY A 688 37.45 25.52 -13.79
CA GLY A 688 37.39 25.81 -12.35
C GLY A 688 36.03 25.60 -11.73
#